data_AF-A0A0D7A7S1-F1
#
_entry.id   AF-A0A0D7A7S1-F1
#
_cell.length_a   1.000
_cell.length_b   1.000
_cell.length_c   1.000
_cell.angle_alpha   90.00
_cell.angle_beta   90.00
_cell.angle_gamma   90.00
#
_symmetry.space_group_name_H-M   'P 1'
#
loop_
_entity.id
_entity.type
_entity.pdbx_description
1 polymer ?
#
loop_
_entity_poly.entity_id
_entity_poly.type
_entity_poly.pdbx_seq_one_letter_code
_entity_poly.pdbx_strand_id
1 'polypeptide(L)'
;MATVSLQIRSLLSSPDQNSTQDEALEFLNSHFRTCNDLSELGAALDDARGEHDALESQMHESEVQLKAFLLQARASTLEHLDTAQALSLQRHTLTDELAALTEELLSVMWSGPGSATLLEDLETRHRGLKELQSIYDYVAIVERALSLSKSVVSAISSSAETPITSSMLSGYRTLQKLISQVSEVCSIVADDSGQQKLNLVLFLERTRDKCWSDVKEALSTILLSAADNLNWPMTVDYASVHVEDRKHFEQAFLNMLRLQDIGADINPPSEERKGKDGLYPLQTLVRPVAQRFKYHFDSTRPTNRLDKPEWYFTHVLNTCHEHRPFMDSVIQKLLSSTQYCNISAWREFARLLLPMLTRKLSRTVPMLLSHPSLLAHTIYQALSFDAVLVAQGFELQETMVEPESIPRSSPAGWEISEIILGKNKYFDAWMEAEKQFAEQQYHEAISAADAWQITDDEMEESSSTTQSLRSTYSARRVKVLTEQVTDRYSSLPRFDQRTRFFKSVQVPILDQYRARIASSMDAFETLSSALVRSVPGALTVSFGGSQDGGTTVDVRRLTSGVEGVQRLCKALLSAKYIANALREWGEELFFLELWSEIHTQPALREIVSSIGVLPRTVVSGGSVPSDTIFAKLTSQYDGLVSRAQDLIVQQVCSEVENGLRAHFMVSADDETVTNGEFSLSQTLLGPIALLSAHLAYLRSVLPSVMLSSVYRRIVTNLSEHILQRQVLYRGKFSRAEGRRMCTEWELWVEACHMALGDVLTGGRERVESPWFKLLEAAKLVAMDMESDAWRQIVDATTNPQKDAQVWEKTMMDLLGQCDIPRSDVARIFDCRR
;
A
#
# COMPACT_ATOMS: atom_id res chain seq x y z
N MET A 1 -85.75 -20.26 -2.46
CA MET A 1 -87.22 -20.24 -2.22
C MET A 1 -88.04 -20.07 -3.51
N ALA A 2 -87.70 -19.16 -4.43
CA ALA A 2 -88.50 -18.92 -5.64
C ALA A 2 -88.56 -20.12 -6.63
N THR A 3 -87.46 -20.87 -6.78
CA THR A 3 -87.39 -22.06 -7.65
C THR A 3 -88.24 -23.22 -7.16
N VAL A 4 -88.30 -23.44 -5.84
CA VAL A 4 -89.12 -24.49 -5.21
C VAL A 4 -90.61 -24.20 -5.36
N SER A 5 -91.02 -22.92 -5.34
CA SER A 5 -92.42 -22.52 -5.49
C SER A 5 -92.99 -22.76 -6.90
N LEU A 6 -92.16 -22.71 -7.95
CA LEU A 6 -92.60 -22.96 -9.33
C LEU A 6 -92.83 -24.45 -9.58
N GLN A 7 -91.96 -25.30 -9.03
CA GLN A 7 -92.06 -26.76 -9.10
C GLN A 7 -93.31 -27.29 -8.37
N ILE A 8 -93.64 -26.73 -7.21
CA ILE A 8 -94.85 -27.11 -6.48
C ILE A 8 -96.11 -26.73 -7.26
N ARG A 9 -96.11 -25.58 -7.97
CA ARG A 9 -97.25 -25.18 -8.80
C ARG A 9 -97.44 -26.06 -10.04
N SER A 10 -96.37 -26.55 -10.66
CA SER A 10 -96.49 -27.46 -11.80
C SER A 10 -96.95 -28.86 -11.41
N LEU A 11 -96.60 -29.32 -10.20
CA LEU A 11 -97.05 -30.62 -9.68
C LEU A 11 -98.51 -30.62 -9.20
N LEU A 12 -99.10 -29.44 -8.98
CA LEU A 12 -100.48 -29.29 -8.52
C LEU A 12 -101.48 -28.99 -9.66
N SER A 13 -101.04 -28.87 -10.92
CA SER A 13 -101.97 -28.69 -12.04
C SER A 13 -102.70 -29.99 -12.37
N SER A 14 -104.00 -29.91 -12.63
CA SER A 14 -104.83 -31.05 -13.05
C SER A 14 -104.32 -31.68 -14.35
N PRO A 15 -104.35 -33.02 -14.48
CA PRO A 15 -103.89 -33.71 -15.69
C PRO A 15 -104.73 -33.32 -16.91
N ASP A 16 -104.08 -33.17 -18.08
CA ASP A 16 -104.72 -32.82 -19.33
C ASP A 16 -105.43 -34.05 -19.93
N GLN A 17 -106.76 -33.98 -20.00
CA GLN A 17 -107.61 -35.09 -20.46
C GLN A 17 -107.41 -35.40 -21.94
N ASN A 18 -107.02 -34.43 -22.76
CA ASN A 18 -106.80 -34.66 -24.19
C ASN A 18 -105.50 -35.45 -24.42
N SER A 19 -104.43 -35.11 -23.69
CA SER A 19 -103.13 -35.79 -23.77
C SER A 19 -103.24 -37.26 -23.36
N THR A 20 -103.99 -37.54 -22.30
CA THR A 20 -104.21 -38.91 -21.81
C THR A 20 -105.07 -39.74 -22.75
N GLN A 21 -106.04 -39.14 -23.44
CA GLN A 21 -106.82 -39.82 -24.47
C GLN A 21 -105.99 -40.15 -25.71
N ASP A 22 -105.14 -39.23 -26.16
CA ASP A 22 -104.25 -39.45 -27.31
C ASP A 22 -103.24 -40.58 -27.00
N GLU A 23 -102.63 -40.59 -25.82
CA GLU A 23 -101.71 -41.66 -25.38
C GLU A 23 -102.41 -43.02 -25.28
N ALA A 24 -103.64 -43.07 -24.76
CA ALA A 24 -104.42 -44.31 -24.70
C ALA A 24 -104.78 -44.84 -26.09
N LEU A 25 -105.13 -43.95 -27.03
CA LEU A 25 -105.40 -44.31 -28.42
C LEU A 25 -104.14 -44.80 -29.13
N GLU A 26 -102.99 -44.18 -28.88
CA GLU A 26 -101.71 -44.61 -29.43
C GLU A 26 -101.30 -45.98 -28.88
N PHE A 27 -101.50 -46.21 -27.58
CA PHE A 27 -101.28 -47.51 -26.94
C PHE A 27 -102.18 -48.61 -27.56
N LEU A 28 -103.48 -48.36 -27.68
CA LEU A 28 -104.42 -49.34 -28.26
C LEU A 28 -104.11 -49.64 -29.73
N ASN A 29 -103.84 -48.62 -30.55
CA ASN A 29 -103.51 -48.78 -31.96
C ASN A 29 -102.17 -49.48 -32.19
N SER A 30 -101.21 -49.31 -31.26
CA SER A 30 -99.91 -49.98 -31.35
C SER A 30 -100.00 -51.46 -30.98
N HIS A 31 -100.75 -51.81 -29.94
CA HIS A 31 -100.81 -53.18 -29.39
C HIS A 31 -101.85 -54.07 -30.07
N PHE A 32 -102.95 -53.53 -30.60
CA PHE A 32 -104.04 -54.34 -31.16
C PHE A 32 -104.25 -54.05 -32.65
N ARG A 33 -103.59 -54.83 -33.51
CA ARG A 33 -103.65 -54.64 -34.98
C ARG A 33 -104.56 -55.64 -35.70
N THR A 34 -104.86 -56.80 -35.11
CA THR A 34 -105.70 -57.83 -35.74
C THR A 34 -106.75 -58.40 -34.79
N CYS A 35 -107.82 -59.00 -35.32
CA CYS A 35 -108.96 -59.45 -34.51
C CYS A 35 -108.64 -60.55 -33.48
N ASN A 36 -107.55 -61.30 -33.63
CA ASN A 36 -107.13 -62.29 -32.63
C ASN A 36 -106.45 -61.65 -31.41
N ASP A 37 -105.84 -60.48 -31.58
CA ASP A 37 -105.10 -59.77 -30.51
C ASP A 37 -106.06 -59.14 -29.48
N LEU A 38 -107.35 -59.00 -29.83
CA LEU A 38 -108.42 -58.59 -28.90
C LEU A 38 -108.61 -59.53 -27.71
N SER A 39 -108.10 -60.76 -27.78
CA SER A 39 -108.11 -61.69 -26.64
C SER A 39 -107.15 -61.25 -25.52
N GLU A 40 -106.11 -60.47 -25.83
CA GLU A 40 -105.13 -59.94 -24.87
C GLU A 40 -105.54 -58.56 -24.31
N LEU A 41 -106.59 -57.94 -24.86
CA LEU A 41 -107.14 -56.66 -24.38
C LEU A 41 -107.66 -56.76 -22.93
N GLY A 42 -108.20 -57.91 -22.55
CA GLY A 42 -108.62 -58.17 -21.16
C GLY A 42 -107.44 -58.12 -20.21
N ALA A 43 -106.32 -58.76 -20.55
CA ALA A 43 -105.10 -58.75 -19.75
C ALA A 43 -104.48 -57.34 -19.69
N ALA A 44 -104.40 -56.62 -20.81
CA ALA A 44 -103.88 -55.25 -20.83
C ALA A 44 -104.75 -54.26 -20.03
N LEU A 45 -106.08 -54.46 -20.02
CA LEU A 45 -106.99 -53.66 -19.19
C LEU A 45 -106.83 -53.99 -17.70
N ASP A 46 -106.63 -55.27 -17.36
CA ASP A 46 -106.38 -55.70 -15.98
C ASP A 46 -105.01 -55.23 -15.48
N ASP A 47 -103.98 -55.21 -16.33
CA ASP A 47 -102.67 -54.62 -16.02
C ASP A 47 -102.77 -53.10 -15.83
N ALA A 48 -103.45 -52.39 -16.73
CA ALA A 48 -103.65 -50.94 -16.61
C ALA A 48 -104.51 -50.57 -15.38
N ARG A 49 -105.49 -51.41 -15.03
CA ARG A 49 -106.24 -51.28 -13.76
C ARG A 49 -105.35 -51.55 -12.56
N GLY A 50 -104.50 -52.57 -12.62
CA GLY A 50 -103.53 -52.86 -11.57
C GLY A 50 -102.54 -51.71 -11.35
N GLU A 51 -102.06 -51.09 -12.43
CA GLU A 51 -101.21 -49.90 -12.36
C GLU A 51 -101.97 -48.68 -11.83
N HIS A 52 -103.22 -48.48 -12.24
CA HIS A 52 -104.06 -47.41 -11.72
C HIS A 52 -104.32 -47.55 -10.23
N ASP A 53 -104.74 -48.74 -9.77
CA ASP A 53 -105.00 -49.03 -8.37
C ASP A 53 -103.72 -48.91 -7.53
N ALA A 54 -102.56 -49.32 -8.07
CA ALA A 54 -101.27 -49.15 -7.42
C ALA A 54 -100.87 -47.67 -7.30
N LEU A 55 -101.07 -46.87 -8.35
CA LEU A 55 -100.80 -45.43 -8.33
C LEU A 55 -101.76 -44.67 -7.42
N GLU A 56 -103.05 -45.03 -7.40
CA GLU A 56 -104.04 -44.45 -6.49
C GLU A 56 -103.72 -44.80 -5.03
N SER A 57 -103.28 -46.03 -4.76
CA SER A 57 -102.82 -46.44 -3.43
C SER A 57 -101.57 -45.66 -2.99
N GLN A 58 -100.59 -45.49 -3.88
CA GLN A 58 -99.40 -44.68 -3.60
C GLN A 58 -99.73 -43.19 -3.41
N MET A 59 -100.67 -42.66 -4.19
CA MET A 59 -101.14 -41.28 -4.04
C MET A 59 -101.84 -41.10 -2.69
N HIS A 60 -102.72 -42.03 -2.30
CA HIS A 60 -103.40 -41.98 -1.01
C HIS A 60 -102.42 -42.10 0.15
N GLU A 61 -101.44 -43.01 0.07
CA GLU A 61 -100.40 -43.15 1.08
C GLU A 61 -99.57 -41.86 1.19
N SER A 62 -99.18 -41.27 0.06
CA SER A 62 -98.47 -39.98 0.01
C SER A 62 -99.30 -38.83 0.59
N GLU A 63 -100.61 -38.76 0.30
CA GLU A 63 -101.49 -37.74 0.88
C GLU A 63 -101.64 -37.89 2.39
N VAL A 64 -101.75 -39.12 2.90
CA VAL A 64 -101.83 -39.41 4.33
C VAL A 64 -100.52 -39.05 5.01
N GLN A 65 -99.37 -39.42 4.43
CA GLN A 65 -98.05 -39.04 4.94
C GLN A 65 -97.85 -37.52 4.92
N LEU A 66 -98.30 -36.83 3.87
CA LEU A 66 -98.22 -35.37 3.77
C LEU A 66 -99.09 -34.69 4.84
N LYS A 67 -100.32 -35.15 5.05
CA LYS A 67 -101.20 -34.64 6.11
C LYS A 67 -100.61 -34.89 7.49
N ALA A 68 -100.06 -36.07 7.73
CA ALA A 68 -99.37 -36.40 8.99
C ALA A 68 -98.16 -35.49 9.21
N PHE A 69 -97.34 -35.29 8.18
CA PHE A 69 -96.18 -34.40 8.23
C PHE A 69 -96.58 -32.94 8.47
N LEU A 70 -97.62 -32.43 7.81
CA LEU A 70 -98.12 -31.07 8.04
C LEU A 70 -98.69 -30.89 9.45
N LEU A 71 -99.39 -31.89 9.99
CA LEU A 71 -99.87 -31.85 11.38
C LEU A 71 -98.72 -31.88 12.37
N GLN A 72 -97.71 -32.73 12.16
CA GLN A 72 -96.52 -32.81 13.00
C GLN A 72 -95.69 -31.52 12.92
N ALA A 73 -95.49 -30.97 11.73
CA ALA A 73 -94.80 -29.71 11.53
C ALA A 73 -95.52 -28.57 12.26
N ARG A 74 -96.85 -28.49 12.13
CA ARG A 74 -97.66 -27.48 12.82
C ARG A 74 -97.66 -27.65 14.34
N ALA A 75 -97.68 -28.88 14.84
CA ALA A 75 -97.56 -29.15 16.28
C ALA A 75 -96.19 -28.70 16.80
N SER A 76 -95.09 -29.04 16.11
CA SER A 76 -93.75 -28.62 16.52
C SER A 76 -93.55 -27.11 16.44
N THR A 77 -94.14 -26.42 15.46
CA THR A 77 -94.01 -24.96 15.36
C THR A 77 -94.80 -24.24 16.44
N LEU A 78 -95.96 -24.77 16.86
CA LEU A 78 -96.68 -24.26 18.02
C LEU A 78 -95.92 -24.52 19.33
N GLU A 79 -95.33 -25.70 19.49
CA GLU A 79 -94.47 -26.01 20.64
C GLU A 79 -93.24 -25.09 20.68
N HIS A 80 -92.60 -24.83 19.53
CA HIS A 80 -91.51 -23.87 19.42
C HIS A 80 -91.95 -22.43 19.70
N LEU A 81 -93.18 -22.05 19.33
CA LEU A 81 -93.75 -20.75 19.65
C LEU A 81 -94.00 -20.59 21.15
N ASP A 82 -94.63 -21.59 21.78
CA ASP A 82 -94.92 -21.59 23.22
C ASP A 82 -93.63 -21.60 24.04
N THR A 83 -92.63 -22.40 23.65
CA THR A 83 -91.31 -22.38 24.29
C THR A 83 -90.60 -21.04 24.10
N ALA A 84 -90.69 -20.42 22.92
CA ALA A 84 -90.14 -19.08 22.70
C ALA A 84 -90.85 -18.00 23.54
N GLN A 85 -92.17 -18.08 23.70
CA GLN A 85 -92.94 -17.18 24.56
C GLN A 85 -92.60 -17.39 26.04
N ALA A 86 -92.50 -18.65 26.49
CA ALA A 86 -92.09 -19.01 27.84
C ALA A 86 -90.67 -18.50 28.14
N LEU A 87 -89.72 -18.68 27.22
CA LEU A 87 -88.36 -18.16 27.34
C LEU A 87 -88.32 -16.62 27.32
N SER A 88 -89.19 -15.97 26.56
CA SER A 88 -89.29 -14.50 26.56
C SER A 88 -89.85 -13.97 27.88
N LEU A 89 -90.87 -14.61 28.45
CA LEU A 89 -91.39 -14.30 29.78
C LEU A 89 -90.34 -14.55 30.86
N GLN A 90 -89.65 -15.69 30.80
CA GLN A 90 -88.56 -16.04 31.70
C GLN A 90 -87.40 -15.03 31.60
N ARG A 91 -87.12 -14.54 30.39
CA ARG A 91 -86.15 -13.47 30.20
C ARG A 91 -86.59 -12.19 30.91
N HIS A 92 -87.84 -11.76 30.75
CA HIS A 92 -88.33 -10.55 31.44
C HIS A 92 -88.30 -10.72 32.96
N THR A 93 -88.72 -11.86 33.50
CA THR A 93 -88.63 -12.13 34.95
C THR A 93 -87.18 -12.17 35.43
N LEU A 94 -86.26 -12.80 34.69
CA LEU A 94 -84.82 -12.76 35.01
C LEU A 94 -84.25 -11.35 34.90
N THR A 95 -84.78 -10.51 34.01
CA THR A 95 -84.33 -9.11 33.89
C THR A 95 -84.79 -8.31 35.11
N ASP A 96 -86.01 -8.56 35.59
CA ASP A 96 -86.54 -7.94 36.81
C ASP A 96 -85.85 -8.48 38.07
N GLU A 97 -85.53 -9.78 38.14
CA GLU A 97 -84.72 -10.37 39.22
C GLU A 97 -83.28 -9.84 39.20
N LEU A 98 -82.66 -9.68 38.02
CA LEU A 98 -81.36 -9.05 37.89
C LEU A 98 -81.41 -7.56 38.24
N ALA A 99 -82.48 -6.83 37.89
CA ALA A 99 -82.69 -5.45 38.29
C ALA A 99 -82.84 -5.33 39.81
N ALA A 100 -83.58 -6.25 40.45
CA ALA A 100 -83.72 -6.32 41.90
C ALA A 100 -82.40 -6.70 42.61
N LEU A 101 -81.67 -7.71 42.12
CA LEU A 101 -80.36 -8.12 42.64
C LEU A 101 -79.29 -7.03 42.45
N THR A 102 -79.33 -6.29 41.34
CA THR A 102 -78.44 -5.15 41.11
C THR A 102 -78.81 -3.97 41.99
N GLU A 103 -80.10 -3.70 42.24
CA GLU A 103 -80.55 -2.68 43.19
C GLU A 103 -80.20 -3.05 44.65
N GLU A 104 -80.27 -4.33 45.00
CA GLU A 104 -79.87 -4.87 46.32
C GLU A 104 -78.34 -4.85 46.52
N LEU A 105 -77.55 -5.20 45.48
CA LEU A 105 -76.08 -5.08 45.47
C LEU A 105 -75.59 -3.62 45.44
N LEU A 106 -76.34 -2.71 44.82
CA LEU A 106 -76.03 -1.27 44.79
C LEU A 106 -76.38 -0.56 46.11
N SER A 107 -77.44 -0.97 46.82
CA SER A 107 -77.84 -0.32 48.08
C SER A 107 -76.92 -0.63 49.28
N VAL A 108 -76.22 -1.77 49.27
CA VAL A 108 -75.32 -2.19 50.36
C VAL A 108 -73.90 -1.57 50.23
N MET A 109 -73.53 -1.05 49.06
CA MET A 109 -72.13 -0.68 48.76
C MET A 109 -71.92 0.77 48.28
N TRP A 110 -72.93 1.64 48.37
CA TRP A 110 -72.77 3.07 48.07
C TRP A 110 -72.02 3.83 49.17
N SER A 111 -70.69 3.76 49.13
CA SER A 111 -69.77 4.70 49.77
C SER A 111 -68.70 5.13 48.76
N GLY A 112 -69.01 6.16 47.96
CA GLY A 112 -68.02 6.99 47.26
C GLY A 112 -67.84 6.68 45.76
N PRO A 113 -67.81 7.70 44.89
CA PRO A 113 -67.66 7.53 43.45
C PRO A 113 -66.18 7.32 43.11
N GLY A 114 -65.82 6.12 42.63
CA GLY A 114 -64.48 5.83 42.08
C GLY A 114 -63.89 4.46 42.38
N SER A 115 -64.63 3.51 42.98
CA SER A 115 -64.15 2.12 43.11
C SER A 115 -64.59 1.28 41.91
N ALA A 116 -63.64 0.52 41.33
CA ALA A 116 -63.87 -0.39 40.23
C ALA A 116 -64.88 -1.48 40.61
N THR A 117 -65.62 -1.98 39.64
CA THR A 117 -66.62 -3.04 39.85
C THR A 117 -65.94 -4.36 40.28
N LEU A 118 -66.64 -5.24 41.02
CA LEU A 118 -66.09 -6.56 41.42
C LEU A 118 -65.60 -7.39 40.22
N LEU A 119 -66.18 -7.19 39.04
CA LEU A 119 -65.74 -7.82 37.80
C LEU A 119 -64.39 -7.27 37.31
N GLU A 120 -64.20 -5.94 37.36
CA GLU A 120 -62.92 -5.30 37.06
C GLU A 120 -61.84 -5.70 38.09
N ASP A 121 -62.21 -5.85 39.37
CA ASP A 121 -61.30 -6.36 40.42
C ASP A 121 -60.92 -7.84 40.20
N LEU A 122 -61.83 -8.66 39.68
CA LEU A 122 -61.55 -10.06 39.36
C LEU A 122 -60.71 -10.18 38.09
N GLU A 123 -61.00 -9.38 37.06
CA GLU A 123 -60.21 -9.33 35.84
C GLU A 123 -58.78 -8.85 36.09
N THR A 124 -58.61 -7.80 36.92
CA THR A 124 -57.29 -7.31 37.33
C THR A 124 -56.51 -8.36 38.12
N ARG A 125 -57.15 -9.10 39.04
CA ARG A 125 -56.50 -10.22 39.74
C ARG A 125 -56.16 -11.39 38.82
N HIS A 126 -57.01 -11.71 37.85
CA HIS A 126 -56.72 -12.78 36.88
C HIS A 126 -55.58 -12.39 35.93
N ARG A 127 -55.49 -11.13 35.52
CA ARG A 127 -54.35 -10.57 34.78
C ARG A 127 -53.08 -10.64 35.63
N GLY A 128 -53.14 -10.24 36.89
CA GLY A 128 -52.04 -10.36 37.84
C GLY A 128 -51.57 -11.81 38.06
N LEU A 129 -52.48 -12.78 38.10
CA LEU A 129 -52.13 -14.21 38.17
C LEU A 129 -51.42 -14.71 36.90
N LYS A 130 -51.88 -14.30 35.71
CA LYS A 130 -51.21 -14.64 34.44
C LYS A 130 -49.82 -14.01 34.33
N GLU A 131 -49.67 -12.77 34.79
CA GLU A 131 -48.37 -12.10 34.87
C GLU A 131 -47.43 -12.79 35.86
N LEU A 132 -47.93 -13.19 37.03
CA LEU A 132 -47.14 -13.97 37.99
C LEU A 132 -46.71 -15.33 37.42
N GLN A 133 -47.60 -16.00 36.68
CA GLN A 133 -47.28 -17.28 36.04
C GLN A 133 -46.20 -17.12 34.96
N SER A 134 -46.29 -16.08 34.12
CA SER A 134 -45.28 -15.83 33.08
C SER A 134 -43.92 -15.44 33.67
N ILE A 135 -43.91 -14.70 34.78
CA ILE A 135 -42.69 -14.39 35.54
C ILE A 135 -42.10 -15.66 36.17
N TYR A 136 -42.94 -16.53 36.75
CA TYR A 136 -42.48 -17.80 37.31
C TYR A 136 -41.81 -18.67 36.24
N ASP A 137 -42.45 -18.83 35.08
CA ASP A 137 -41.91 -19.63 33.98
C ASP A 137 -40.59 -19.03 33.43
N TYR A 138 -40.52 -17.70 33.32
CA TYR A 138 -39.29 -16.99 32.96
C TYR A 138 -38.15 -17.29 33.94
N VAL A 139 -38.40 -17.18 35.25
CA VAL A 139 -37.40 -17.44 36.29
C VAL A 139 -37.00 -18.90 36.31
N ALA A 140 -37.95 -19.83 36.13
CA ALA A 140 -37.68 -21.26 36.07
C ALA A 140 -36.75 -21.64 34.90
N ILE A 141 -36.93 -21.02 33.71
CA ILE A 141 -36.04 -21.23 32.56
C ILE A 141 -34.63 -20.73 32.89
N VAL A 142 -34.50 -19.57 33.51
CA VAL A 142 -33.22 -18.99 33.94
C VAL A 142 -32.53 -19.86 34.99
N GLU A 143 -33.25 -20.30 36.02
CA GLU A 143 -32.75 -21.20 37.06
C GLU A 143 -32.25 -22.51 36.47
N ARG A 144 -33.02 -23.10 35.53
CA ARG A 144 -32.64 -24.34 34.84
C ARG A 144 -31.38 -24.16 34.00
N ALA A 145 -31.24 -23.04 33.30
CA ALA A 145 -30.03 -22.75 32.52
C ALA A 145 -28.79 -22.57 33.42
N LEU A 146 -28.94 -21.86 34.55
CA LEU A 146 -27.85 -21.62 35.51
C LEU A 146 -27.46 -22.90 36.27
N SER A 147 -28.42 -23.72 36.67
CA SER A 147 -28.15 -25.01 37.34
C SER A 147 -27.43 -26.00 36.41
N LEU A 148 -27.84 -26.08 35.13
CA LEU A 148 -27.13 -26.86 34.11
C LEU A 148 -25.69 -26.35 33.92
N SER A 149 -25.50 -25.03 33.81
CA SER A 149 -24.16 -24.43 33.70
C SER A 149 -23.27 -24.78 34.90
N LYS A 150 -23.79 -24.60 36.13
CA LYS A 150 -23.05 -24.90 37.36
C LYS A 150 -22.71 -26.39 37.49
N SER A 151 -23.65 -27.27 37.13
CA SER A 151 -23.46 -28.72 37.15
C SER A 151 -22.30 -29.14 36.25
N VAL A 152 -22.27 -28.64 34.99
CA VAL A 152 -21.20 -28.94 34.03
C VAL A 152 -19.83 -28.48 34.55
N VAL A 153 -19.73 -27.25 35.05
CA VAL A 153 -18.46 -26.73 35.59
C VAL A 153 -18.00 -27.54 36.80
N SER A 154 -18.91 -27.90 37.70
CA SER A 154 -18.57 -28.70 38.89
C SER A 154 -18.13 -30.13 38.55
N ALA A 155 -18.73 -30.75 37.53
CA ALA A 155 -18.36 -32.08 37.06
C ALA A 155 -16.95 -32.11 36.46
N ILE A 156 -16.54 -31.03 35.79
CA ILE A 156 -15.20 -30.93 35.17
C ILE A 156 -14.13 -30.59 36.23
N SER A 157 -14.43 -29.67 37.15
CA SER A 157 -13.49 -29.28 38.21
C SER A 157 -13.19 -30.41 39.21
N SER A 158 -14.12 -31.35 39.41
CA SER A 158 -13.94 -32.49 40.33
C SER A 158 -13.20 -33.68 39.69
N SER A 159 -12.99 -33.66 38.37
CA SER A 159 -12.53 -34.81 37.59
C SER A 159 -11.14 -34.58 36.98
N ALA A 160 -10.24 -33.97 37.75
CA ALA A 160 -8.92 -33.51 37.28
C ALA A 160 -8.01 -34.61 36.71
N GLU A 161 -8.17 -35.87 37.15
CA GLU A 161 -7.28 -36.99 36.79
C GLU A 161 -7.83 -37.91 35.68
N THR A 162 -9.11 -37.81 35.34
CA THR A 162 -9.73 -38.69 34.35
C THR A 162 -9.83 -38.01 32.98
N PRO A 163 -9.76 -38.79 31.89
CA PRO A 163 -9.96 -38.27 30.55
C PRO A 163 -11.34 -37.64 30.37
N ILE A 164 -11.39 -36.42 29.84
CA ILE A 164 -12.66 -35.77 29.50
C ILE A 164 -13.39 -36.63 28.46
N THR A 165 -14.65 -36.96 28.77
CA THR A 165 -15.52 -37.76 27.91
C THR A 165 -16.72 -36.92 27.47
N SER A 166 -17.26 -37.19 26.28
CA SER A 166 -18.45 -36.51 25.72
C SER A 166 -19.68 -36.54 26.65
N SER A 167 -19.76 -37.52 27.56
CA SER A 167 -20.79 -37.63 28.58
C SER A 167 -20.75 -36.51 29.63
N MET A 168 -19.57 -35.96 29.96
CA MET A 168 -19.45 -34.87 30.93
C MET A 168 -19.96 -33.53 30.37
N LEU A 169 -19.89 -33.37 29.05
CA LEU A 169 -20.42 -32.20 28.34
C LEU A 169 -21.87 -32.39 27.89
N SER A 170 -22.53 -33.49 28.27
CA SER A 170 -23.95 -33.72 28.00
C SER A 170 -24.85 -32.64 28.61
N GLY A 171 -24.49 -32.11 29.80
CA GLY A 171 -25.18 -30.99 30.42
C GLY A 171 -25.09 -29.70 29.57
N TYR A 172 -23.95 -29.48 28.90
CA TYR A 172 -23.77 -28.34 28.00
C TYR A 172 -24.55 -28.52 26.69
N ARG A 173 -24.58 -29.72 26.12
CA ARG A 173 -25.46 -30.04 24.96
C ARG A 173 -26.94 -29.85 25.31
N THR A 174 -27.33 -30.25 26.52
CA THR A 174 -28.70 -30.06 27.03
C THR A 174 -29.03 -28.57 27.18
N LEU A 175 -28.07 -27.77 27.67
CA LEU A 175 -28.19 -26.32 27.74
C LEU A 175 -28.36 -25.71 26.34
N GLN A 176 -27.55 -26.10 25.35
CA GLN A 176 -27.71 -25.63 23.97
C GLN A 176 -29.06 -25.99 23.37
N LYS A 177 -29.52 -27.23 23.57
CA LYS A 177 -30.84 -27.68 23.09
C LYS A 177 -31.98 -26.90 23.75
N LEU A 178 -31.87 -26.61 25.05
CA LEU A 178 -32.84 -25.78 25.76
C LEU A 178 -32.85 -24.35 25.18
N ILE A 179 -31.68 -23.77 24.89
CA ILE A 179 -31.58 -22.43 24.32
C ILE A 179 -32.12 -22.39 22.88
N SER A 180 -31.86 -23.40 22.06
CA SER A 180 -32.43 -23.48 20.71
C SER A 180 -33.95 -23.60 20.75
N GLN A 181 -34.50 -24.42 21.66
CA GLN A 181 -35.94 -24.57 21.86
C GLN A 181 -36.59 -23.27 22.35
N VAL A 182 -35.98 -22.60 23.33
CA VAL A 182 -36.49 -21.31 23.84
C VAL A 182 -36.40 -20.23 22.76
N SER A 183 -35.32 -20.19 21.97
CA SER A 183 -35.18 -19.25 20.86
C SER A 183 -36.22 -19.47 19.76
N GLU A 184 -36.54 -20.73 19.43
CA GLU A 184 -37.56 -21.07 18.44
C GLU A 184 -38.96 -20.66 18.91
N VAL A 185 -39.33 -21.00 20.15
CA VAL A 185 -40.62 -20.59 20.74
C VAL A 185 -40.73 -19.07 20.85
N CYS A 186 -39.65 -18.39 21.21
CA CYS A 186 -39.61 -16.93 21.31
C CYS A 186 -39.66 -16.24 19.93
N SER A 187 -39.29 -16.93 18.85
CA SER A 187 -39.37 -16.38 17.49
C SER A 187 -40.81 -16.36 16.96
N ILE A 188 -41.66 -17.29 17.40
CA ILE A 188 -43.08 -17.39 17.01
C ILE A 188 -43.93 -16.27 17.63
N VAL A 189 -43.52 -15.75 18.78
CA VAL A 189 -44.26 -14.69 19.51
C VAL A 189 -43.91 -13.28 19.00
N ALA A 190 -42.87 -13.15 18.17
CA ALA A 190 -42.33 -11.87 17.72
C ALA A 190 -42.87 -11.44 16.34
N ASP A 191 -44.18 -11.56 16.11
CA ASP A 191 -44.86 -10.95 14.96
C ASP A 191 -45.64 -9.71 15.43
N ASP A 192 -45.01 -8.53 15.30
CA ASP A 192 -45.60 -7.26 14.78
C ASP A 192 -44.78 -5.98 15.10
N SER A 193 -43.66 -6.06 15.83
CA SER A 193 -42.78 -4.89 16.05
C SER A 193 -41.31 -5.27 15.96
N GLY A 194 -40.64 -4.74 14.94
CA GLY A 194 -39.32 -5.19 14.49
C GLY A 194 -38.21 -5.28 15.55
N GLN A 195 -37.37 -6.30 15.35
CA GLN A 195 -35.92 -6.31 15.63
C GLN A 195 -35.44 -6.09 17.08
N GLN A 196 -36.10 -6.66 18.09
CA GLN A 196 -35.44 -6.88 19.38
C GLN A 196 -35.47 -8.36 19.73
N LYS A 197 -34.30 -9.03 19.64
CA LYS A 197 -34.10 -10.34 20.29
C LYS A 197 -34.50 -10.18 21.75
N LEU A 198 -35.44 -11.01 22.22
CA LEU A 198 -35.92 -10.94 23.61
C LEU A 198 -34.73 -11.00 24.59
N ASN A 199 -34.76 -10.19 25.63
CA ASN A 199 -33.71 -10.13 26.66
C ASN A 199 -33.43 -11.50 27.30
N LEU A 200 -34.44 -12.39 27.36
CA LEU A 200 -34.29 -13.78 27.79
C LEU A 200 -33.31 -14.55 26.89
N VAL A 201 -33.49 -14.47 25.57
CA VAL A 201 -32.64 -15.17 24.60
C VAL A 201 -31.21 -14.63 24.66
N LEU A 202 -31.03 -13.31 24.76
CA LEU A 202 -29.71 -12.70 24.93
C LEU A 202 -29.02 -13.14 26.24
N PHE A 203 -29.77 -13.22 27.34
CA PHE A 203 -29.25 -13.70 28.62
C PHE A 203 -28.84 -15.18 28.54
N LEU A 204 -29.66 -16.01 27.91
CA LEU A 204 -29.40 -17.43 27.73
C LEU A 204 -28.19 -17.69 26.81
N GLU A 205 -28.08 -16.96 25.68
CA GLU A 205 -26.90 -16.99 24.79
C GLU A 205 -25.63 -16.59 25.56
N ARG A 206 -25.68 -15.51 26.36
CA ARG A 206 -24.56 -15.11 27.24
C ARG A 206 -24.22 -16.18 28.27
N THR A 207 -25.23 -16.85 28.82
CA THR A 207 -25.03 -17.93 29.82
C THR A 207 -24.36 -19.15 29.20
N ARG A 208 -24.72 -19.51 27.95
CA ARG A 208 -24.02 -20.55 27.18
C ARG A 208 -22.56 -20.19 26.95
N ASP A 209 -22.29 -18.99 26.44
CA ASP A 209 -20.92 -18.56 26.11
C ASP A 209 -20.06 -18.46 27.37
N LYS A 210 -20.65 -17.95 28.47
CA LYS A 210 -20.02 -17.93 29.79
C LYS A 210 -19.76 -19.34 30.32
N CYS A 211 -20.72 -20.26 30.21
CA CYS A 211 -20.53 -21.65 30.62
C CYS A 211 -19.34 -22.30 29.89
N TRP A 212 -19.24 -22.12 28.57
CA TRP A 212 -18.08 -22.63 27.81
C TRP A 212 -16.76 -21.99 28.25
N SER A 213 -16.77 -20.67 28.50
CA SER A 213 -15.61 -19.96 29.04
C SER A 213 -15.22 -20.47 30.43
N ASP A 214 -16.18 -20.72 31.32
CA ASP A 214 -15.94 -21.21 32.68
C ASP A 214 -15.40 -22.65 32.67
N VAL A 215 -15.88 -23.49 31.74
CA VAL A 215 -15.33 -24.84 31.51
C VAL A 215 -13.88 -24.77 31.03
N LYS A 216 -13.60 -23.91 30.03
CA LYS A 216 -12.24 -23.68 29.54
C LYS A 216 -11.35 -23.14 30.66
N GLU A 217 -11.88 -22.27 31.51
CA GLU A 217 -11.16 -21.71 32.64
C GLU A 217 -10.81 -22.77 33.69
N ALA A 218 -11.77 -23.62 34.07
CA ALA A 218 -11.55 -24.70 35.04
C ALA A 218 -10.45 -25.68 34.59
N LEU A 219 -10.37 -26.00 33.30
CA LEU A 219 -9.31 -26.86 32.77
C LEU A 219 -7.99 -26.11 32.59
N SER A 220 -8.06 -24.82 32.28
CA SER A 220 -6.86 -23.99 32.19
C SER A 220 -6.18 -23.83 33.55
N THR A 221 -6.92 -23.72 34.64
CA THR A 221 -6.34 -23.61 36.00
C THR A 221 -5.66 -24.91 36.41
N ILE A 222 -6.22 -26.08 36.08
CA ILE A 222 -5.60 -27.39 36.30
C ILE A 222 -4.30 -27.52 35.49
N LEU A 223 -4.33 -27.12 34.21
CA LEU A 223 -3.12 -27.14 33.38
C LEU A 223 -2.04 -26.19 33.90
N LEU A 224 -2.42 -25.01 34.39
CA LEU A 224 -1.47 -24.04 34.95
C LEU A 224 -0.86 -24.55 36.26
N SER A 225 -1.64 -25.15 37.17
CA SER A 225 -1.08 -25.73 38.40
C SER A 225 -0.13 -26.90 38.09
N ALA A 226 -0.43 -27.70 37.06
CA ALA A 226 0.46 -28.75 36.59
C ALA A 226 1.74 -28.19 35.94
N ALA A 227 1.62 -27.08 35.20
CA ALA A 227 2.75 -26.40 34.58
C ALA A 227 3.65 -25.69 35.60
N ASP A 228 3.10 -25.18 36.70
CA ASP A 228 3.86 -24.56 37.79
C ASP A 228 4.82 -25.57 38.44
N ASN A 229 4.44 -26.86 38.56
CA ASN A 229 5.31 -27.94 39.02
C ASN A 229 6.50 -28.20 38.05
N LEU A 230 6.38 -27.79 36.78
CA LEU A 230 7.47 -27.83 35.80
C LEU A 230 8.34 -26.55 35.83
N ASN A 231 8.10 -25.63 36.77
CA ASN A 231 8.66 -24.28 36.82
C ASN A 231 8.28 -23.37 35.62
N TRP A 232 7.17 -23.66 34.94
CA TRP A 232 6.64 -22.75 33.91
C TRP A 232 6.22 -21.41 34.56
N PRO A 233 6.42 -20.24 33.91
CA PRO A 233 6.98 -19.98 32.58
C PRO A 233 8.48 -19.63 32.60
N MET A 234 9.28 -20.24 33.47
CA MET A 234 10.75 -20.23 33.32
C MET A 234 11.18 -21.34 32.35
N THR A 235 12.47 -21.39 31.99
CA THR A 235 13.02 -22.47 31.15
C THR A 235 12.80 -23.83 31.80
N VAL A 236 12.08 -24.71 31.11
CA VAL A 236 11.72 -26.05 31.62
C VAL A 236 12.79 -27.04 31.22
N ASP A 237 13.56 -27.54 32.20
CA ASP A 237 14.35 -28.76 32.01
C ASP A 237 13.46 -29.98 32.25
N TYR A 238 12.81 -30.43 31.18
CA TYR A 238 11.85 -31.53 31.28
C TYR A 238 12.50 -32.84 31.76
N ALA A 239 13.82 -33.02 31.57
CA ALA A 239 14.51 -34.26 31.94
C ALA A 239 14.80 -34.38 33.45
N SER A 240 14.79 -33.27 34.19
CA SER A 240 15.06 -33.25 35.63
C SER A 240 13.82 -33.34 36.52
N VAL A 241 12.61 -33.13 35.98
CA VAL A 241 11.36 -33.09 36.77
C VAL A 241 10.86 -34.49 37.15
N HIS A 242 10.14 -34.66 38.26
CA HIS A 242 9.58 -35.95 38.65
C HIS A 242 8.62 -36.53 37.59
N VAL A 243 8.64 -37.85 37.42
CA VAL A 243 7.86 -38.55 36.39
C VAL A 243 6.35 -38.41 36.62
N GLU A 244 5.90 -38.27 37.88
CA GLU A 244 4.49 -38.08 38.22
C GLU A 244 3.98 -36.70 37.79
N ASP A 245 4.74 -35.64 38.07
CA ASP A 245 4.43 -34.27 37.62
C ASP A 245 4.39 -34.16 36.09
N ARG A 246 5.31 -34.85 35.40
CA ARG A 246 5.31 -34.95 33.93
C ARG A 246 4.02 -35.57 33.42
N LYS A 247 3.61 -36.71 33.96
CA LYS A 247 2.37 -37.40 33.56
C LYS A 247 1.14 -36.55 33.84
N HIS A 248 1.10 -35.86 34.98
CA HIS A 248 0.00 -34.98 35.33
C HIS A 248 -0.13 -33.82 34.32
N PHE A 249 0.99 -33.19 33.95
CA PHE A 249 1.02 -32.17 32.90
C PHE A 249 0.56 -32.70 31.54
N GLU A 250 1.09 -33.84 31.08
CA GLU A 250 0.71 -34.45 29.80
C GLU A 250 -0.79 -34.76 29.75
N GLN A 251 -1.36 -35.31 30.83
CA GLN A 251 -2.79 -35.59 30.94
C GLN A 251 -3.63 -34.32 30.92
N ALA A 252 -3.26 -33.29 31.69
CA ALA A 252 -3.94 -32.00 31.68
C ALA A 252 -3.89 -31.33 30.29
N PHE A 253 -2.76 -31.42 29.60
CA PHE A 253 -2.57 -30.91 28.25
C PHE A 253 -3.47 -31.63 27.24
N LEU A 254 -3.48 -32.97 27.26
CA LEU A 254 -4.33 -33.80 26.38
C LEU A 254 -5.82 -33.60 26.68
N ASN A 255 -6.21 -33.43 27.94
CA ASN A 255 -7.59 -33.12 28.32
C ASN A 255 -8.05 -31.79 27.71
N MET A 256 -7.20 -30.76 27.72
CA MET A 256 -7.49 -29.49 27.04
C MET A 256 -7.63 -29.62 25.52
N LEU A 257 -6.81 -30.46 24.86
CA LEU A 257 -6.98 -30.76 23.44
C LEU A 257 -8.31 -31.49 23.17
N ARG A 258 -8.67 -32.47 24.00
CA ARG A 258 -9.96 -33.17 23.88
C ARG A 258 -11.14 -32.22 24.05
N LEU A 259 -11.05 -31.24 24.95
CA LEU A 259 -12.07 -30.19 25.06
C LEU A 259 -12.21 -29.41 23.75
N GLN A 260 -11.09 -29.10 23.09
CA GLN A 260 -11.08 -28.41 21.81
C GLN A 260 -11.72 -29.27 20.71
N ASP A 261 -11.40 -30.56 20.65
CA ASP A 261 -11.99 -31.51 19.70
C ASP A 261 -13.51 -31.58 19.88
N ILE A 262 -13.96 -31.79 21.12
CA ILE A 262 -15.39 -31.82 21.45
C ILE A 262 -16.05 -30.45 21.18
N GLY A 263 -15.33 -29.36 21.39
CA GLY A 263 -15.79 -28.01 21.08
C GLY A 263 -16.02 -27.79 19.59
N ALA A 264 -15.12 -28.30 18.74
CA ALA A 264 -15.26 -28.26 17.29
C ALA A 264 -16.46 -29.07 16.79
N ASP A 265 -16.75 -30.21 17.42
CA ASP A 265 -17.93 -31.03 17.13
C ASP A 265 -19.24 -30.35 17.55
N ILE A 266 -19.25 -29.70 18.72
CA ILE A 266 -20.46 -29.11 19.31
C ILE A 266 -20.81 -27.77 18.66
N ASN A 267 -19.81 -26.95 18.37
CA ASN A 267 -19.95 -25.67 17.71
C ASN A 267 -18.96 -25.65 16.54
N PRO A 268 -19.37 -26.04 15.32
CA PRO A 268 -18.50 -25.90 14.17
C PRO A 268 -18.07 -24.43 14.10
N PRO A 269 -16.76 -24.15 14.13
CA PRO A 269 -16.29 -22.78 14.17
C PRO A 269 -16.79 -22.08 12.91
N SER A 270 -17.48 -20.95 13.09
CA SER A 270 -17.80 -20.05 11.99
C SER A 270 -16.51 -19.71 11.24
N GLU A 271 -16.57 -19.55 9.91
CA GLU A 271 -15.40 -19.23 9.07
C GLU A 271 -14.56 -18.06 9.63
N GLU A 272 -15.19 -17.08 10.30
CA GLU A 272 -14.49 -15.96 10.95
C GLU A 272 -13.71 -16.30 12.23
N ARG A 273 -14.04 -17.42 12.89
CA ARG A 273 -13.44 -17.88 14.16
C ARG A 273 -12.32 -18.91 13.96
N LYS A 274 -12.35 -19.66 12.85
CA LYS A 274 -11.40 -20.74 12.53
C LYS A 274 -9.93 -20.30 12.55
N GLY A 275 -9.61 -19.04 12.26
CA GLY A 275 -8.24 -18.51 12.29
C GLY A 275 -7.84 -17.68 13.53
N LYS A 276 -8.79 -17.28 14.38
CA LYS A 276 -8.50 -16.42 15.55
C LYS A 276 -8.13 -17.24 16.79
N ASP A 277 -8.73 -18.41 16.95
CA ASP A 277 -8.52 -19.24 18.12
C ASP A 277 -7.37 -20.24 17.86
N GLY A 278 -6.25 -20.07 18.58
CA GLY A 278 -5.20 -21.09 18.60
C GLY A 278 -5.49 -22.28 19.51
N LEU A 279 -4.55 -23.21 19.60
CA LEU A 279 -4.69 -24.41 20.44
C LEU A 279 -4.95 -24.04 21.92
N TYR A 280 -6.04 -24.54 22.51
CA TYR A 280 -6.45 -24.20 23.88
C TYR A 280 -5.37 -24.43 24.95
N PRO A 281 -4.60 -25.54 24.94
CA PRO A 281 -3.47 -25.71 25.85
C PRO A 281 -2.40 -24.63 25.67
N LEU A 282 -2.02 -24.30 24.43
CA LEU A 282 -1.00 -23.29 24.16
C LEU A 282 -1.47 -21.89 24.54
N GLN A 283 -2.74 -21.55 24.28
CA GLN A 283 -3.34 -20.31 24.75
C GLN A 283 -3.23 -20.17 26.27
N THR A 284 -3.34 -21.29 26.99
CA THR A 284 -3.23 -21.32 28.45
C THR A 284 -1.79 -21.15 28.91
N LEU A 285 -0.83 -21.84 28.28
CA LEU A 285 0.60 -21.67 28.57
C LEU A 285 1.10 -20.26 28.28
N VAL A 286 0.49 -19.53 27.35
CA VAL A 286 0.79 -18.12 27.09
C VAL A 286 0.29 -17.19 28.20
N ARG A 287 -0.72 -17.55 29.01
CA ARG A 287 -1.29 -16.63 30.01
C ARG A 287 -0.28 -16.16 31.07
N PRO A 288 0.53 -17.03 31.71
CA PRO A 288 1.54 -16.59 32.68
C PRO A 288 2.61 -15.69 32.03
N VAL A 289 3.01 -16.00 30.79
CA VAL A 289 3.93 -15.17 30.00
C VAL A 289 3.31 -13.79 29.75
N ALA A 290 2.04 -13.74 29.35
CA ALA A 290 1.30 -12.51 29.12
C ALA A 290 1.11 -11.68 30.38
N GLN A 291 0.93 -12.33 31.52
CA GLN A 291 0.86 -11.65 32.81
C GLN A 291 2.20 -11.02 33.19
N ARG A 292 3.33 -11.71 32.97
CA ARG A 292 4.68 -11.14 33.14
C ARG A 292 4.91 -9.96 32.19
N PHE A 293 4.54 -10.10 30.91
CA PHE A 293 4.61 -9.03 29.93
C PHE A 293 3.81 -7.80 30.40
N LYS A 294 2.55 -7.99 30.80
CA LYS A 294 1.67 -6.92 31.30
C LYS A 294 2.26 -6.25 32.55
N TYR A 295 2.85 -7.03 33.45
CA TYR A 295 3.49 -6.51 34.65
C TYR A 295 4.69 -5.60 34.32
N HIS A 296 5.56 -5.97 33.38
CA HIS A 296 6.73 -5.19 33.04
C HIS A 296 6.44 -4.03 32.09
N PHE A 297 5.52 -4.22 31.14
CA PHE A 297 5.34 -3.30 30.01
C PHE A 297 3.99 -2.60 29.98
N ASP A 298 3.00 -2.95 30.82
CA ASP A 298 1.71 -2.23 30.88
C ASP A 298 1.44 -1.58 32.26
N SER A 299 2.36 -1.71 33.21
CA SER A 299 2.24 -1.09 34.54
C SER A 299 2.99 0.24 34.64
N THR A 300 2.98 0.85 35.83
CA THR A 300 3.75 2.06 36.18
C THR A 300 5.23 1.79 36.46
N ARG A 301 5.73 0.60 36.11
CA ARG A 301 7.14 0.22 36.28
C ARG A 301 8.06 1.06 35.38
N PRO A 302 9.33 1.27 35.78
CA PRO A 302 10.32 1.99 34.95
C PRO A 302 10.66 1.25 33.64
N THR A 303 10.26 -0.02 33.52
CA THR A 303 10.41 -0.84 32.30
C THR A 303 9.38 -0.50 31.22
N ASN A 304 8.28 0.20 31.55
CA ASN A 304 7.27 0.64 30.59
C ASN A 304 7.63 2.02 30.02
N ARG A 305 8.63 2.03 29.14
CA ARG A 305 9.18 3.22 28.49
C ARG A 305 8.74 3.31 27.04
N LEU A 306 8.22 4.48 26.64
CA LEU A 306 7.79 4.75 25.26
C LEU A 306 8.99 4.92 24.31
N ASP A 307 10.13 5.35 24.84
CA ASP A 307 11.37 5.56 24.10
C ASP A 307 12.22 4.30 23.93
N LYS A 308 11.86 3.21 24.62
CA LYS A 308 12.57 1.93 24.60
C LYS A 308 11.69 0.77 24.11
N PRO A 309 11.15 0.85 22.88
CA PRO A 309 10.34 -0.22 22.31
C PRO A 309 11.11 -1.55 22.16
N GLU A 310 12.43 -1.49 22.00
CA GLU A 310 13.30 -2.67 21.90
C GLU A 310 13.15 -3.64 23.08
N TRP A 311 12.80 -3.16 24.28
CA TRP A 311 12.73 -4.01 25.47
C TRP A 311 11.59 -5.02 25.40
N TYR A 312 10.40 -4.61 24.98
CA TYR A 312 9.26 -5.52 24.90
C TYR A 312 9.35 -6.44 23.68
N PHE A 313 9.98 -5.98 22.59
CA PHE A 313 10.28 -6.82 21.42
C PHE A 313 11.30 -7.90 21.75
N THR A 314 12.43 -7.52 22.35
CA THR A 314 13.49 -8.46 22.78
C THR A 314 12.93 -9.46 23.78
N HIS A 315 12.08 -9.02 24.73
CA HIS A 315 11.47 -9.94 25.68
C HIS A 315 10.65 -11.05 25.00
N VAL A 316 9.84 -10.70 23.99
CA VAL A 316 9.06 -11.70 23.24
C VAL A 316 9.97 -12.61 22.41
N LEU A 317 11.00 -12.06 21.73
CA LEU A 317 11.98 -12.85 20.98
C LEU A 317 12.73 -13.84 21.87
N ASN A 318 13.19 -13.40 23.04
CA ASN A 318 13.87 -14.26 24.01
C ASN A 318 12.93 -15.34 24.52
N THR A 319 11.67 -15.00 24.81
CA THR A 319 10.65 -15.97 25.21
C THR A 319 10.43 -17.04 24.14
N CYS A 320 10.33 -16.65 22.86
CA CYS A 320 10.22 -17.58 21.74
C CYS A 320 11.44 -18.50 21.63
N HIS A 321 12.65 -17.95 21.84
CA HIS A 321 13.90 -18.70 21.73
C HIS A 321 14.14 -19.65 22.92
N GLU A 322 13.98 -19.15 24.15
CA GLU A 322 14.20 -19.90 25.41
C GLU A 322 13.25 -21.09 25.56
N HIS A 323 11.99 -20.95 25.12
CA HIS A 323 11.00 -22.03 25.23
C HIS A 323 10.97 -22.96 24.00
N ARG A 324 11.74 -22.66 22.94
CA ARG A 324 11.77 -23.49 21.73
C ARG A 324 12.12 -24.95 21.99
N PRO A 325 13.16 -25.30 22.78
CA PRO A 325 13.49 -26.69 23.05
C PRO A 325 12.34 -27.47 23.71
N PHE A 326 11.60 -26.83 24.62
CA PHE A 326 10.45 -27.44 25.28
C PHE A 326 9.29 -27.65 24.30
N MET A 327 9.01 -26.67 23.43
CA MET A 327 7.96 -26.78 22.41
C MET A 327 8.27 -27.88 21.39
N ASP A 328 9.48 -27.90 20.85
CA ASP A 328 9.88 -28.84 19.79
C ASP A 328 10.06 -30.28 20.31
N SER A 329 10.43 -30.48 21.59
CA SER A 329 10.74 -31.81 22.12
C SER A 329 9.61 -32.47 22.92
N VAL A 330 8.85 -31.72 23.71
CA VAL A 330 7.81 -32.26 24.59
C VAL A 330 6.44 -32.02 23.98
N ILE A 331 6.10 -30.75 23.73
CA ILE A 331 4.78 -30.38 23.25
C ILE A 331 4.52 -30.94 21.84
N GLN A 332 5.51 -30.88 20.95
CA GLN A 332 5.37 -31.47 19.61
C GLN A 332 5.07 -32.98 19.65
N LYS A 333 5.66 -33.72 20.60
CA LYS A 333 5.36 -35.16 20.77
C LYS A 333 3.91 -35.36 21.21
N LEU A 334 3.42 -34.54 22.15
CA LEU A 334 2.01 -34.59 22.56
C LEU A 334 1.07 -34.27 21.40
N LEU A 335 1.36 -33.24 20.60
CA LEU A 335 0.56 -32.90 19.42
C LEU A 335 0.59 -34.01 18.36
N SER A 336 1.75 -34.62 18.12
CA SER A 336 1.91 -35.70 17.13
C SER A 336 1.04 -36.93 17.42
N SER A 337 0.65 -37.14 18.68
CA SER A 337 -0.25 -38.23 19.10
C SER A 337 -1.74 -37.93 18.88
N THR A 338 -2.07 -36.74 18.36
CA THR A 338 -3.43 -36.24 18.17
C THR A 338 -3.67 -35.82 16.72
N GLN A 339 -4.88 -35.36 16.41
CA GLN A 339 -5.24 -34.85 15.07
C GLN A 339 -4.49 -33.57 14.67
N TYR A 340 -3.79 -32.92 15.60
CA TYR A 340 -3.00 -31.70 15.38
C TYR A 340 -1.54 -31.98 15.01
N CYS A 341 -1.22 -33.18 14.51
CA CYS A 341 0.14 -33.60 14.18
C CYS A 341 0.84 -32.73 13.12
N ASN A 342 0.07 -32.09 12.24
CA ASN A 342 0.57 -31.19 11.20
C ASN A 342 0.85 -29.77 11.71
N ILE A 343 0.61 -29.50 12.99
CA ILE A 343 0.83 -28.18 13.60
C ILE A 343 2.18 -28.16 14.31
N SER A 344 2.98 -27.13 14.04
CA SER A 344 4.20 -26.85 14.79
C SER A 344 3.86 -26.17 16.12
N ALA A 345 4.20 -26.84 17.23
CA ALA A 345 3.98 -26.33 18.59
C ALA A 345 4.66 -24.98 18.81
N TRP A 346 5.91 -24.84 18.34
CA TRP A 346 6.69 -23.60 18.49
C TRP A 346 6.11 -22.46 17.66
N ARG A 347 5.76 -22.68 16.39
CA ARG A 347 5.16 -21.63 15.55
C ARG A 347 3.82 -21.18 16.11
N GLU A 348 2.98 -22.13 16.52
CA GLU A 348 1.69 -21.80 17.13
C GLU A 348 1.86 -21.04 18.47
N PHE A 349 2.84 -21.42 19.29
CA PHE A 349 3.19 -20.69 20.52
C PHE A 349 3.65 -19.26 20.22
N ALA A 350 4.60 -19.08 19.28
CA ALA A 350 5.09 -17.78 18.88
C ALA A 350 3.96 -16.89 18.33
N ARG A 351 3.07 -17.45 17.50
CA ARG A 351 1.88 -16.75 16.97
C ARG A 351 0.97 -16.26 18.09
N LEU A 352 0.77 -17.06 19.13
CA LEU A 352 -0.07 -16.71 20.28
C LEU A 352 0.56 -15.63 21.19
N LEU A 353 1.85 -15.36 21.08
CA LEU A 353 2.52 -14.26 21.79
C LEU A 353 2.31 -12.90 21.10
N LEU A 354 2.20 -12.88 19.77
CA LEU A 354 2.06 -11.66 18.95
C LEU A 354 0.91 -10.72 19.38
N PRO A 355 -0.30 -11.19 19.77
CA PRO A 355 -1.40 -10.32 20.20
C PRO A 355 -1.06 -9.40 21.38
N MET A 356 -0.07 -9.76 22.21
CA MET A 356 0.39 -8.89 23.30
C MET A 356 1.07 -7.63 22.76
N LEU A 357 1.96 -7.81 21.77
CA LEU A 357 2.61 -6.71 21.05
C LEU A 357 1.58 -5.87 20.30
N THR A 358 0.62 -6.52 19.64
CA THR A 358 -0.46 -5.82 18.93
C THR A 358 -1.26 -4.89 19.83
N ARG A 359 -1.66 -5.38 21.02
CA ARG A 359 -2.39 -4.57 22.00
C ARG A 359 -1.51 -3.44 22.55
N LYS A 360 -0.23 -3.71 22.80
CA LYS A 360 0.73 -2.71 23.30
C LYS A 360 0.87 -1.57 22.30
N LEU A 361 1.24 -1.89 21.05
CA LEU A 361 1.41 -0.91 19.97
C LEU A 361 0.12 -0.13 19.68
N SER A 362 -1.03 -0.81 19.66
CA SER A 362 -2.32 -0.14 19.43
C SER A 362 -2.65 0.93 20.46
N ARG A 363 -2.11 0.82 21.68
CA ARG A 363 -2.28 1.83 22.74
C ARG A 363 -1.17 2.89 22.72
N THR A 364 0.08 2.51 22.45
CA THR A 364 1.22 3.42 22.55
C THR A 364 1.44 4.27 21.30
N VAL A 365 1.24 3.72 20.10
CA VAL A 365 1.51 4.41 18.83
C VAL A 365 0.71 5.72 18.67
N PRO A 366 -0.58 5.80 19.04
CA PRO A 366 -1.30 7.07 19.03
C PRO A 366 -0.63 8.19 19.85
N MET A 367 0.08 7.85 20.93
CA MET A 367 0.80 8.81 21.77
C MET A 367 2.14 9.25 21.15
N LEU A 368 2.70 8.45 20.24
CA LEU A 368 3.97 8.71 19.56
C LEU A 368 3.81 9.61 18.32
N LEU A 369 2.58 9.84 17.84
CA LEU A 369 2.33 10.65 16.65
C LEU A 369 2.82 12.10 16.79
N SER A 370 2.90 12.64 18.02
CA SER A 370 3.47 13.96 18.30
C SER A 370 4.99 13.97 18.45
N HIS A 371 5.65 12.79 18.44
CA HIS A 371 7.08 12.63 18.65
C HIS A 371 7.70 11.80 17.52
N PRO A 372 8.01 12.40 16.37
CA PRO A 372 8.39 11.65 15.17
C PRO A 372 9.60 10.74 15.31
N SER A 373 10.64 11.15 16.05
CA SER A 373 11.84 10.34 16.26
C SER A 373 11.54 9.05 17.02
N LEU A 374 10.65 9.11 18.03
CA LEU A 374 10.22 7.95 18.80
C LEU A 374 9.33 7.02 17.96
N LEU A 375 8.48 7.60 17.11
CA LEU A 375 7.66 6.83 16.16
C LEU A 375 8.54 6.08 15.16
N ALA A 376 9.50 6.76 14.53
CA ALA A 376 10.44 6.16 13.57
C ALA A 376 11.26 5.04 14.22
N HIS A 377 11.80 5.27 15.43
CA HIS A 377 12.50 4.23 16.21
C HIS A 377 11.59 3.03 16.48
N THR A 378 10.33 3.26 16.89
CA THR A 378 9.38 2.16 17.16
C THR A 378 9.07 1.36 15.89
N ILE A 379 8.91 2.01 14.74
CA ILE A 379 8.69 1.34 13.45
C ILE A 379 9.91 0.49 13.07
N TYR A 380 11.12 1.03 13.20
CA TYR A 380 12.35 0.29 12.92
C TYR A 380 12.51 -0.94 13.83
N GLN A 381 12.24 -0.79 15.13
CA GLN A 381 12.27 -1.93 16.06
C GLN A 381 11.19 -2.97 15.74
N ALA A 382 10.02 -2.58 15.24
CA ALA A 382 8.99 -3.52 14.79
C ALA A 382 9.43 -4.29 13.53
N LEU A 383 10.00 -3.60 12.53
CA LEU A 383 10.54 -4.22 11.31
C LEU A 383 11.69 -5.18 11.65
N SER A 384 12.59 -4.76 12.54
CA SER A 384 13.68 -5.63 13.01
C SER A 384 13.15 -6.84 13.77
N PHE A 385 12.10 -6.69 14.57
CA PHE A 385 11.45 -7.82 15.25
C PHE A 385 10.91 -8.84 14.25
N ASP A 386 10.17 -8.38 13.23
CA ASP A 386 9.60 -9.25 12.22
C ASP A 386 10.70 -10.00 11.44
N ALA A 387 11.76 -9.30 11.02
CA ALA A 387 12.90 -9.90 10.32
C ALA A 387 13.62 -10.97 11.18
N VAL A 388 13.84 -10.70 12.47
CA VAL A 388 14.46 -11.68 13.39
C VAL A 388 13.55 -12.88 13.61
N LEU A 389 12.23 -12.68 13.72
CA LEU A 389 11.28 -13.77 13.91
C LEU A 389 11.24 -14.70 12.68
N VAL A 390 11.25 -14.13 11.46
CA VAL A 390 11.41 -14.91 10.21
C VAL A 390 12.74 -15.65 10.19
N ALA A 391 13.84 -15.00 10.56
CA ALA A 391 15.17 -15.64 10.61
C ALA A 391 15.24 -16.80 11.61
N GLN A 392 14.42 -16.78 12.68
CA GLN A 392 14.27 -17.90 13.60
C GLN A 392 13.44 -19.07 13.02
N GLY A 393 12.86 -18.93 11.83
CA GLY A 393 12.08 -19.96 11.13
C GLY A 393 10.57 -19.86 11.37
N PHE A 394 10.08 -18.70 11.79
CA PHE A 394 8.64 -18.46 11.96
C PHE A 394 7.96 -18.24 10.61
N GLU A 395 6.91 -19.01 10.37
CA GLU A 395 6.03 -18.91 9.23
C GLU A 395 4.60 -19.22 9.69
N LEU A 396 3.58 -18.76 8.96
CA LEU A 396 2.19 -19.11 9.29
C LEU A 396 1.82 -20.54 8.88
N GLN A 397 2.57 -21.14 7.96
CA GLN A 397 2.43 -22.54 7.60
C GLN A 397 2.56 -23.42 8.85
N GLU A 398 1.72 -24.46 8.93
CA GLU A 398 1.68 -25.38 10.07
C GLU A 398 1.23 -24.72 11.39
N THR A 399 0.43 -23.65 11.31
CA THR A 399 -0.32 -23.08 12.45
C THR A 399 -1.82 -23.34 12.28
N MET A 400 -2.63 -23.02 13.31
CA MET A 400 -4.10 -23.13 13.22
C MET A 400 -4.74 -22.20 12.17
N VAL A 401 -3.96 -21.29 11.55
CA VAL A 401 -4.45 -20.39 10.50
C VAL A 401 -4.27 -21.05 9.15
N GLU A 402 -5.37 -21.34 8.44
CA GLU A 402 -5.31 -21.92 7.10
C GLU A 402 -4.71 -20.93 6.07
N PRO A 403 -3.67 -21.33 5.31
CA PRO A 403 -3.00 -20.46 4.34
C PRO A 403 -3.82 -20.16 3.09
N GLU A 404 -4.92 -20.89 2.81
CA GLU A 404 -5.72 -20.72 1.58
C GLU A 404 -6.51 -19.40 1.53
N SER A 405 -6.69 -18.73 2.67
CA SER A 405 -7.42 -17.45 2.78
C SER A 405 -6.55 -16.21 2.55
N ILE A 406 -5.22 -16.36 2.45
CA ILE A 406 -4.27 -15.25 2.29
C ILE A 406 -3.67 -15.31 0.88
N PRO A 407 -3.95 -14.33 -0.01
CA PRO A 407 -3.28 -14.24 -1.29
C PRO A 407 -1.76 -14.23 -1.09
N ARG A 408 -1.00 -15.02 -1.84
CA ARG A 408 0.48 -15.07 -1.79
C ARG A 408 1.16 -13.70 -2.05
N SER A 409 0.39 -12.70 -2.49
CA SER A 409 0.83 -11.32 -2.74
C SER A 409 0.57 -10.35 -1.57
N SER A 410 -0.14 -10.77 -0.51
CA SER A 410 -0.33 -9.95 0.69
C SER A 410 0.69 -10.37 1.76
N PRO A 411 1.30 -9.42 2.49
CA PRO A 411 2.09 -9.77 3.67
C PRO A 411 1.22 -10.64 4.58
N ALA A 412 1.83 -11.63 5.21
CA ALA A 412 1.16 -12.76 5.79
C ALA A 412 0.24 -12.40 7.00
N GLY A 413 -0.04 -11.12 7.26
CA GLY A 413 -1.05 -10.64 8.20
C GLY A 413 -0.67 -10.82 9.67
N TRP A 414 0.47 -11.45 9.94
CA TRP A 414 1.02 -11.67 11.28
C TRP A 414 2.08 -10.63 11.67
N GLU A 415 2.73 -9.99 10.69
CA GLU A 415 3.81 -9.02 10.89
C GLU A 415 3.38 -7.90 11.83
N ILE A 416 4.20 -7.63 12.84
CA ILE A 416 3.89 -6.64 13.87
C ILE A 416 4.03 -5.22 13.30
N SER A 417 4.93 -5.01 12.33
CA SER A 417 5.09 -3.73 11.64
C SER A 417 3.81 -3.30 10.91
N GLU A 418 3.02 -4.23 10.37
CA GLU A 418 1.76 -3.93 9.66
C GLU A 418 0.70 -3.31 10.58
N ILE A 419 0.81 -3.46 11.89
CA ILE A 419 -0.12 -2.84 12.86
C ILE A 419 0.01 -1.32 12.85
N ILE A 420 1.23 -0.84 12.55
CA ILE A 420 1.55 0.58 12.40
C ILE A 420 1.41 0.97 10.92
N LEU A 421 2.13 0.27 10.05
CA LEU A 421 2.26 0.59 8.62
C LEU A 421 0.98 0.38 7.82
N GLY A 422 0.14 -0.59 8.23
CA GLY A 422 -1.14 -0.87 7.59
C GLY A 422 -2.21 0.20 7.85
N LYS A 423 -2.01 1.08 8.84
CA LYS A 423 -2.90 2.22 9.09
C LYS A 423 -2.36 3.45 8.36
N ASN A 424 -3.02 3.83 7.27
CA ASN A 424 -2.65 5.01 6.45
C ASN A 424 -2.34 6.26 7.30
N LYS A 425 -3.17 6.58 8.30
CA LYS A 425 -2.95 7.74 9.17
C LYS A 425 -1.59 7.74 9.89
N TYR A 426 -1.12 6.58 10.34
CA TYR A 426 0.15 6.48 11.07
C TYR A 426 1.33 6.48 10.11
N PHE A 427 1.19 5.77 8.98
CA PHE A 427 2.17 5.77 7.91
C PHE A 427 2.39 7.17 7.33
N ASP A 428 1.31 7.89 7.02
CA ASP A 428 1.37 9.24 6.45
C ASP A 428 2.04 10.23 7.43
N ALA A 429 1.75 10.12 8.74
CA ALA A 429 2.40 10.94 9.76
C ALA A 429 3.91 10.66 9.87
N TRP A 430 4.31 9.38 9.81
CA TRP A 430 5.73 9.01 9.80
C TRP A 430 6.43 9.49 8.53
N MET A 431 5.82 9.27 7.37
CA MET A 431 6.36 9.69 6.07
C MET A 431 6.55 11.21 5.99
N GLU A 432 5.59 12.01 6.46
CA GLU A 432 5.72 13.46 6.48
C GLU A 432 6.85 13.92 7.41
N ALA A 433 7.01 13.26 8.55
CA ALA A 433 8.11 13.60 9.44
C ALA A 433 9.49 13.17 8.91
N GLU A 434 9.59 12.02 8.24
CA GLU A 434 10.80 11.59 7.53
C GLU A 434 11.15 12.54 6.39
N LYS A 435 10.15 13.01 5.65
CA LYS A 435 10.33 14.04 4.62
C LYS A 435 10.91 15.32 5.21
N GLN A 436 10.32 15.84 6.30
CA GLN A 436 10.82 17.05 6.97
C GLN A 436 12.23 16.86 7.53
N PHE A 437 12.52 15.69 8.11
CA PHE A 437 13.85 15.35 8.59
C PHE A 437 14.88 15.32 7.45
N ALA A 438 14.55 14.67 6.34
CA ALA A 438 15.43 14.60 5.18
C ALA A 438 15.64 15.98 4.52
N GLU A 439 14.59 16.81 4.44
CA GLU A 439 14.70 18.20 4.00
C GLU A 439 15.64 19.00 4.91
N GLN A 440 15.53 18.87 6.24
CA GLN A 440 16.43 19.55 7.17
C GLN A 440 17.89 19.13 6.98
N GLN A 441 18.16 17.82 6.89
CA GLN A 441 19.50 17.29 6.65
C GLN A 441 20.06 17.75 5.30
N TYR A 442 19.20 17.83 4.27
CA TYR A 442 19.59 18.38 2.97
C TYR A 442 20.00 19.86 3.07
N HIS A 443 19.21 20.69 3.76
CA HIS A 443 19.53 22.11 3.95
C HIS A 443 20.82 22.30 4.75
N GLU A 444 21.05 21.50 5.78
CA GLU A 444 22.31 21.49 6.53
C GLU A 444 23.49 21.12 5.62
N ALA A 445 23.34 20.09 4.78
CA ALA A 445 24.38 19.64 3.87
C ALA A 445 24.82 20.71 2.85
N ILE A 446 23.89 21.53 2.35
CA ILE A 446 24.18 22.58 1.36
C ILE A 446 24.58 23.94 1.98
N SER A 447 24.21 24.19 3.24
CA SER A 447 24.46 25.45 3.95
C SER A 447 25.73 25.44 4.80
N ALA A 448 26.32 24.26 5.04
CA ALA A 448 27.59 24.14 5.73
C ALA A 448 28.70 24.96 5.05
N ALA A 449 29.59 25.56 5.85
CA ALA A 449 30.65 26.46 5.36
C ALA A 449 31.63 25.77 4.38
N ASP A 450 31.78 24.46 4.51
CA ASP A 450 32.63 23.59 3.69
C ASP A 450 31.88 22.92 2.53
N ALA A 451 30.55 23.09 2.43
CA ALA A 451 29.68 22.35 1.51
C ALA A 451 30.17 22.32 0.05
N TRP A 452 30.74 23.43 -0.43
CA TRP A 452 31.18 23.60 -1.81
C TRP A 452 32.70 23.57 -1.96
N GLN A 453 33.43 23.06 -0.98
CA GLN A 453 34.86 22.79 -1.10
C GLN A 453 35.07 21.44 -1.78
N ILE A 454 36.10 21.34 -2.61
CA ILE A 454 36.49 20.12 -3.31
C ILE A 454 37.33 19.30 -2.34
N THR A 455 37.01 18.02 -2.22
CA THR A 455 37.76 17.09 -1.37
C THR A 455 39.03 16.63 -2.08
N ASP A 456 40.17 16.78 -1.42
CA ASP A 456 41.45 16.18 -1.79
C ASP A 456 41.61 14.87 -1.01
N ASP A 457 40.70 13.92 -1.22
CA ASP A 457 40.85 12.63 -0.57
C ASP A 457 41.85 11.76 -1.32
N GLU A 458 43.06 11.74 -0.78
CA GLU A 458 44.06 10.68 -0.95
C GLU A 458 43.67 9.38 -0.19
N MET A 459 42.46 9.29 0.39
CA MET A 459 42.06 8.22 1.32
C MET A 459 41.38 6.98 0.68
N GLU A 460 41.23 6.90 -0.64
CA GLU A 460 40.84 5.65 -1.33
C GLU A 460 42.07 4.98 -1.98
N GLU A 461 43.10 4.67 -1.17
CA GLU A 461 44.21 3.78 -1.56
C GLU A 461 43.81 2.30 -1.56
N SER A 462 42.71 1.95 -2.22
CA SER A 462 42.40 0.55 -2.48
C SER A 462 41.79 0.36 -3.86
N SER A 463 42.66 -0.15 -4.76
CA SER A 463 42.42 -0.74 -6.09
C SER A 463 42.54 0.18 -7.32
N SER A 464 43.68 0.00 -8.02
CA SER A 464 43.91 0.17 -9.46
C SER A 464 43.64 1.52 -10.14
N THR A 465 44.72 2.24 -10.50
CA THR A 465 44.99 2.98 -11.76
C THR A 465 43.94 3.93 -12.37
N THR A 466 42.80 4.20 -11.72
CA THR A 466 41.83 5.22 -12.13
C THR A 466 41.72 6.25 -11.02
N GLN A 467 42.19 7.48 -11.26
CA GLN A 467 41.94 8.61 -10.35
C GLN A 467 40.44 8.66 -10.03
N SER A 468 40.07 8.39 -8.78
CA SER A 468 38.70 8.50 -8.31
C SER A 468 38.18 9.92 -8.56
N LEU A 469 36.92 10.05 -8.97
CA LEU A 469 36.34 11.34 -9.31
C LEU A 469 36.25 12.20 -8.05
N ARG A 470 37.03 13.29 -7.99
CA ARG A 470 36.93 14.26 -6.90
C ARG A 470 35.52 14.85 -6.82
N SER A 471 35.02 15.07 -5.61
CA SER A 471 33.67 15.58 -5.36
C SER A 471 33.68 16.71 -4.33
N THR A 472 32.57 17.42 -4.22
CA THR A 472 32.37 18.39 -3.13
C THR A 472 31.84 17.69 -1.87
N TYR A 473 32.04 18.29 -0.70
CA TYR A 473 31.47 17.77 0.55
C TYR A 473 29.95 17.69 0.51
N SER A 474 29.27 18.66 -0.11
CA SER A 474 27.82 18.64 -0.27
C SER A 474 27.36 17.46 -1.12
N ALA A 475 28.01 17.15 -2.24
CA ALA A 475 27.65 16.02 -3.08
C ALA A 475 27.79 14.68 -2.32
N ARG A 476 28.84 14.54 -1.50
CA ARG A 476 29.01 13.36 -0.63
C ARG A 476 27.94 13.28 0.45
N ARG A 477 27.66 14.37 1.15
CA ARG A 477 26.61 14.42 2.18
C ARG A 477 25.23 14.12 1.59
N VAL A 478 24.93 14.61 0.39
CA VAL A 478 23.68 14.30 -0.33
C VAL A 478 23.63 12.83 -0.76
N LYS A 479 24.73 12.25 -1.22
CA LYS A 479 24.83 10.80 -1.52
C LYS A 479 24.51 9.98 -0.26
N VAL A 480 25.22 10.25 0.84
CA VAL A 480 25.02 9.57 2.13
C VAL A 480 23.60 9.75 2.66
N LEU A 481 23.03 10.97 2.58
CA LEU A 481 21.64 11.22 2.97
C LEU A 481 20.67 10.38 2.13
N THR A 482 20.92 10.27 0.83
CA THR A 482 20.09 9.47 -0.07
C THR A 482 20.15 7.98 0.29
N GLU A 483 21.35 7.44 0.54
CA GLU A 483 21.56 6.05 0.99
C GLU A 483 20.87 5.79 2.32
N GLN A 484 20.99 6.70 3.29
CA GLN A 484 20.30 6.61 4.59
C GLN A 484 18.77 6.61 4.45
N VAL A 485 18.22 7.34 3.48
CA VAL A 485 16.79 7.30 3.18
C VAL A 485 16.43 5.96 2.55
N THR A 486 17.23 5.48 1.59
CA THR A 486 17.05 4.17 0.95
C THR A 486 17.04 3.02 1.95
N ASP A 487 17.96 3.01 2.91
CA ASP A 487 18.03 1.98 3.97
C ASP A 487 16.76 1.94 4.83
N ARG A 488 16.12 3.10 5.08
CA ARG A 488 14.90 3.15 5.90
C ARG A 488 13.74 2.46 5.19
N TYR A 489 13.48 2.79 3.94
CA TYR A 489 12.30 2.28 3.25
C TYR A 489 12.55 0.93 2.55
N SER A 490 13.79 0.51 2.33
CA SER A 490 14.11 -0.80 1.74
C SER A 490 13.59 -1.97 2.59
N SER A 491 13.61 -1.79 3.91
CA SER A 491 13.11 -2.74 4.92
C SER A 491 11.57 -2.87 4.96
N LEU A 492 10.82 -1.96 4.32
CA LEU A 492 9.35 -2.00 4.36
C LEU A 492 8.81 -3.21 3.58
N PRO A 493 7.80 -3.94 4.07
CA PRO A 493 7.31 -5.14 3.39
C PRO A 493 6.54 -4.83 2.09
N ARG A 494 5.82 -3.70 2.02
CA ARG A 494 4.91 -3.39 0.91
C ARG A 494 5.54 -2.45 -0.12
N PHE A 495 5.49 -2.85 -1.39
CA PHE A 495 5.98 -2.03 -2.53
C PHE A 495 5.24 -0.70 -2.68
N ASP A 496 3.95 -0.64 -2.31
CA ASP A 496 3.19 0.61 -2.24
C ASP A 496 3.84 1.65 -1.32
N GLN A 497 4.25 1.21 -0.13
CA GLN A 497 4.88 2.07 0.87
C GLN A 497 6.30 2.46 0.42
N ARG A 498 7.08 1.51 -0.13
CA ARG A 498 8.40 1.77 -0.73
C ARG A 498 8.32 2.83 -1.83
N THR A 499 7.37 2.68 -2.75
CA THR A 499 7.18 3.61 -3.88
C THR A 499 6.77 4.99 -3.41
N ARG A 500 5.91 5.08 -2.38
CA ARG A 500 5.53 6.37 -1.77
C ARG A 500 6.75 7.06 -1.14
N PHE A 501 7.57 6.35 -0.36
CA PHE A 501 8.81 6.90 0.22
C PHE A 501 9.79 7.38 -0.84
N PHE A 502 10.04 6.54 -1.85
CA PHE A 502 10.88 6.89 -2.98
C PHE A 502 10.43 8.20 -3.65
N LYS A 503 9.12 8.31 -3.91
CA LYS A 503 8.51 9.51 -4.50
C LYS A 503 8.57 10.75 -3.61
N SER A 504 8.19 10.62 -2.34
CA SER A 504 7.91 11.77 -1.46
C SER A 504 9.14 12.28 -0.71
N VAL A 505 10.15 11.42 -0.52
CA VAL A 505 11.36 11.75 0.25
C VAL A 505 12.60 11.75 -0.65
N GLN A 506 12.91 10.63 -1.30
CA GLN A 506 14.20 10.49 -2.01
C GLN A 506 14.31 11.34 -3.30
N VAL A 507 13.32 11.25 -4.19
CA VAL A 507 13.35 12.00 -5.47
C VAL A 507 13.44 13.51 -5.25
N PRO A 508 12.70 14.13 -4.30
CA PRO A 508 12.84 15.56 -4.00
C PRO A 508 14.24 15.98 -3.59
N ILE A 509 14.98 15.19 -2.79
CA ILE A 509 16.36 15.52 -2.38
C ILE A 509 17.26 15.62 -3.62
N LEU A 510 17.16 14.64 -4.52
CA LEU A 510 17.95 14.57 -5.75
C LEU A 510 17.57 15.69 -6.72
N ASP A 511 16.29 16.03 -6.85
CA ASP A 511 15.82 17.09 -7.74
C ASP A 511 16.15 18.49 -7.19
N GLN A 512 16.04 18.71 -5.89
CA GLN A 512 16.43 19.96 -5.24
C GLN A 512 17.92 20.23 -5.40
N TYR A 513 18.78 19.21 -5.23
CA TYR A 513 20.22 19.36 -5.44
C TYR A 513 20.56 19.70 -6.90
N ARG A 514 19.91 19.02 -7.85
CA ARG A 514 20.02 19.30 -9.28
C ARG A 514 19.62 20.74 -9.61
N ALA A 515 18.47 21.18 -9.11
CA ALA A 515 17.96 22.53 -9.31
C ALA A 515 18.88 23.58 -8.69
N ARG A 516 19.49 23.29 -7.54
CA ARG A 516 20.48 24.16 -6.90
C ARG A 516 21.73 24.33 -7.75
N ILE A 517 22.26 23.23 -8.31
CA ILE A 517 23.41 23.29 -9.23
C ILE A 517 23.03 24.09 -10.48
N ALA A 518 21.89 23.80 -11.10
CA ALA A 518 21.41 24.53 -12.28
C ALA A 518 21.30 26.04 -12.02
N SER A 519 20.66 26.43 -10.91
CA SER A 519 20.52 27.83 -10.49
C SER A 519 21.87 28.51 -10.25
N SER A 520 22.86 27.81 -9.72
CA SER A 520 24.22 28.36 -9.56
C SER A 520 24.90 28.65 -10.90
N MET A 521 24.61 27.85 -11.93
CA MET A 521 25.11 28.06 -13.29
C MET A 521 24.35 29.19 -14.00
N ASP A 522 23.03 29.27 -13.85
CA ASP A 522 22.22 30.38 -14.37
C ASP A 522 22.67 31.73 -13.78
N ALA A 523 22.97 31.76 -12.48
CA ALA A 523 23.52 32.93 -11.81
C ALA A 523 24.91 33.31 -12.36
N PHE A 524 25.76 32.32 -12.63
CA PHE A 524 27.07 32.55 -13.25
C PHE A 524 26.94 33.19 -14.64
N GLU A 525 26.09 32.64 -15.51
CA GLU A 525 25.84 33.17 -16.86
C GLU A 525 25.25 34.59 -16.85
N THR A 526 24.32 34.87 -15.94
CA THR A 526 23.71 36.19 -15.80
C THR A 526 24.75 37.23 -15.38
N LEU A 527 25.62 36.88 -14.42
CA LEU A 527 26.67 37.76 -13.94
C LEU A 527 27.81 37.94 -14.96
N SER A 528 28.19 36.88 -15.68
CA SER A 528 29.23 36.97 -16.70
C SER A 528 28.78 37.78 -17.93
N SER A 529 27.53 37.61 -18.38
CA SER A 529 26.98 38.36 -19.52
C SER A 529 26.71 39.84 -19.21
N ALA A 530 26.28 40.17 -18.00
CA ALA A 530 26.12 41.57 -17.56
C ALA A 530 27.46 42.33 -17.62
N LEU A 531 28.56 41.67 -17.26
CA LEU A 531 29.90 42.24 -17.28
C LEU A 531 30.46 42.44 -18.69
N VAL A 532 30.06 41.63 -19.66
CA VAL A 532 30.42 41.82 -21.09
C VAL A 532 29.70 43.01 -21.71
N ARG A 533 28.53 43.40 -21.17
CA ARG A 533 27.69 44.49 -21.70
C ARG A 533 27.79 45.82 -20.93
N SER A 534 28.33 45.82 -19.70
CA SER A 534 28.41 47.03 -18.86
C SER A 534 29.69 47.84 -19.09
N VAL A 535 29.51 49.13 -19.35
CA VAL A 535 30.57 50.16 -19.43
C VAL A 535 31.46 50.14 -18.16
N PRO A 536 32.79 50.29 -18.27
CA PRO A 536 33.70 50.31 -17.12
C PRO A 536 33.27 51.37 -16.09
N GLY A 537 32.95 50.94 -14.86
CA GLY A 537 32.73 51.81 -13.69
C GLY A 537 31.37 51.76 -13.00
N ALA A 538 30.39 50.96 -13.45
CA ALA A 538 28.99 51.18 -13.04
C ALA A 538 28.29 50.08 -12.19
N LEU A 539 28.94 48.97 -11.80
CA LEU A 539 28.21 47.87 -11.13
C LEU A 539 28.82 47.44 -9.79
N THR A 540 28.60 48.25 -8.75
CA THR A 540 28.48 47.76 -7.37
C THR A 540 27.00 47.49 -7.08
N VAL A 541 26.55 46.25 -7.29
CA VAL A 541 25.17 45.85 -6.98
C VAL A 541 25.15 45.23 -5.58
N SER A 542 24.64 45.97 -4.60
CA SER A 542 24.34 45.44 -3.26
C SER A 542 23.06 44.61 -3.31
N PHE A 543 23.16 43.31 -3.02
CA PHE A 543 22.00 42.50 -2.67
C PHE A 543 21.68 42.69 -1.19
N GLY A 544 20.47 43.18 -0.91
CA GLY A 544 20.00 43.50 0.43
C GLY A 544 19.70 42.26 1.28
N GLY A 545 20.26 42.25 2.48
CA GLY A 545 19.82 41.51 3.66
C GLY A 545 20.34 42.30 4.86
N SER A 546 19.43 42.94 5.58
CA SER A 546 19.72 43.92 6.63
C SER A 546 20.50 43.35 7.82
N GLN A 547 21.35 44.22 8.37
CA GLN A 547 22.05 44.19 9.67
C GLN A 547 23.47 43.59 9.73
N ASP A 548 24.39 44.55 9.91
CA ASP A 548 25.75 44.52 10.46
C ASP A 548 26.81 43.59 9.85
N GLY A 549 27.80 44.23 9.21
CA GLY A 549 29.08 43.63 8.83
C GLY A 549 29.25 43.32 7.34
N GLY A 550 28.84 44.22 6.44
CA GLY A 550 28.94 44.01 5.00
C GLY A 550 30.38 44.09 4.46
N THR A 551 31.07 42.95 4.35
CA THR A 551 32.21 42.80 3.43
C THR A 551 31.70 42.98 2.00
N THR A 552 32.10 44.06 1.34
CA THR A 552 31.85 44.31 -0.09
C THR A 552 32.65 43.30 -0.91
N VAL A 553 32.05 42.15 -1.22
CA VAL A 553 32.67 41.15 -2.09
C VAL A 553 32.56 41.63 -3.54
N ASP A 554 33.70 41.88 -4.18
CA ASP A 554 33.76 42.25 -5.60
C ASP A 554 33.17 41.14 -6.48
N VAL A 555 31.92 41.32 -6.91
CA VAL A 555 31.19 40.36 -7.77
C VAL A 555 31.97 40.02 -9.05
N ARG A 556 32.80 40.96 -9.53
CA ARG A 556 33.69 40.77 -10.68
C ARG A 556 34.76 39.70 -10.44
N ARG A 557 35.30 39.57 -9.22
CA ARG A 557 36.26 38.49 -8.89
C ARG A 557 35.60 37.12 -8.85
N LEU A 558 34.32 37.07 -8.50
CA LEU A 558 33.58 35.80 -8.40
C LEU A 558 33.35 35.12 -9.76
N THR A 559 33.35 35.89 -10.84
CA THR A 559 33.05 35.43 -12.21
C THR A 559 34.18 35.67 -13.21
N SER A 560 35.38 36.05 -12.74
CA SER A 560 36.56 36.23 -13.60
C SER A 560 37.78 35.49 -13.08
N GLY A 561 38.69 35.16 -13.98
CA GLY A 561 39.91 34.42 -13.70
C GLY A 561 39.64 33.01 -13.18
N VAL A 562 40.67 32.44 -12.55
CA VAL A 562 40.66 31.05 -12.07
C VAL A 562 39.54 30.79 -11.05
N GLU A 563 39.14 31.80 -10.28
CA GLU A 563 38.02 31.68 -9.33
C GLU A 563 36.66 31.43 -10.02
N GLY A 564 36.43 32.01 -11.20
CA GLY A 564 35.22 31.74 -11.99
C GLY A 564 35.17 30.29 -12.46
N VAL A 565 36.29 29.80 -13.00
CA VAL A 565 36.45 28.40 -13.43
C VAL A 565 36.34 27.45 -12.25
N GLN A 566 36.86 27.82 -11.06
CA GLN A 566 36.71 27.04 -9.84
C GLN A 566 35.24 26.80 -9.46
N ARG A 567 34.37 27.81 -9.58
CA ARG A 567 32.93 27.67 -9.28
C ARG A 567 32.25 26.73 -10.27
N LEU A 568 32.56 26.84 -11.56
CA LEU A 568 32.04 25.94 -12.59
C LEU A 568 32.54 24.50 -12.39
N CYS A 569 33.80 24.31 -11.99
CA CYS A 569 34.35 23.00 -11.66
C CYS A 569 33.64 22.37 -10.45
N LYS A 570 33.29 23.16 -9.43
CA LYS A 570 32.50 22.67 -8.29
C LYS A 570 31.12 22.18 -8.73
N ALA A 571 30.43 22.92 -9.59
CA ALA A 571 29.14 22.50 -10.17
C ALA A 571 29.27 21.22 -11.01
N LEU A 572 30.26 21.19 -11.90
CA LEU A 572 30.59 20.04 -12.76
C LEU A 572 30.83 18.76 -11.95
N LEU A 573 31.76 18.81 -10.99
CA LEU A 573 32.13 17.64 -10.19
C LEU A 573 30.97 17.16 -9.32
N SER A 574 30.23 18.09 -8.71
CA SER A 574 29.05 17.75 -7.91
C SER A 574 27.98 17.04 -8.74
N ALA A 575 27.69 17.57 -9.93
CA ALA A 575 26.72 16.96 -10.85
C ALA A 575 27.20 15.58 -11.35
N LYS A 576 28.48 15.46 -11.73
CA LYS A 576 29.03 14.19 -12.23
C LYS A 576 29.06 13.11 -11.16
N TYR A 577 29.40 13.48 -9.92
CA TYR A 577 29.43 12.55 -8.80
C TYR A 577 28.06 11.93 -8.52
N ILE A 578 27.01 12.76 -8.43
CA ILE A 578 25.64 12.27 -8.25
C ILE A 578 25.16 11.50 -9.49
N ALA A 579 25.51 11.91 -10.72
CA ALA A 579 25.17 11.16 -11.92
C ALA A 579 25.75 9.73 -11.92
N ASN A 580 26.96 9.56 -11.40
CA ASN A 580 27.57 8.24 -11.25
C ASN A 580 26.88 7.42 -10.16
N ALA A 581 26.60 8.02 -9.00
CA ALA A 581 25.85 7.36 -7.94
C ALA A 581 24.45 6.91 -8.40
N LEU A 582 23.73 7.72 -9.18
CA LEU A 582 22.43 7.35 -9.77
C LEU A 582 22.52 6.16 -10.73
N ARG A 583 23.65 6.00 -11.43
CA ARG A 583 23.90 4.87 -12.31
C ARG A 583 24.17 3.59 -11.51
N GLU A 584 24.99 3.70 -10.46
CA GLU A 584 25.26 2.62 -9.51
C GLU A 584 23.97 2.15 -8.82
N TRP A 585 23.21 3.06 -8.22
CA TRP A 585 21.92 2.74 -7.57
C TRP A 585 20.89 2.19 -8.56
N GLY A 586 20.93 2.62 -9.83
CA GLY A 586 20.05 2.10 -10.87
C GLY A 586 20.26 0.62 -11.19
N GLU A 587 21.43 0.07 -10.87
CA GLU A 587 21.81 -1.33 -11.09
C GLU A 587 21.65 -2.20 -9.83
N GLU A 588 21.32 -1.62 -8.69
CA GLU A 588 21.09 -2.38 -7.44
C GLU A 588 19.80 -3.21 -7.51
N LEU A 589 19.88 -4.45 -7.00
CA LEU A 589 18.77 -5.41 -7.01
C LEU A 589 17.47 -4.82 -6.46
N PHE A 590 17.56 -4.07 -5.36
CA PHE A 590 16.42 -3.43 -4.73
C PHE A 590 15.67 -2.48 -5.67
N PHE A 591 16.38 -1.60 -6.37
CA PHE A 591 15.76 -0.65 -7.30
C PHE A 591 15.26 -1.33 -8.57
N LEU A 592 15.93 -2.40 -9.02
CA LEU A 592 15.46 -3.22 -10.14
C LEU A 592 14.16 -3.97 -9.81
N GLU A 593 14.07 -4.55 -8.61
CA GLU A 593 12.84 -5.19 -8.10
C GLU A 593 11.71 -4.18 -7.94
N LEU A 594 12.00 -3.03 -7.32
CA LEU A 594 11.03 -1.94 -7.17
C LEU A 594 10.53 -1.46 -8.53
N TRP A 595 11.43 -1.30 -9.50
CA TRP A 595 11.08 -0.85 -10.86
C TRP A 595 10.26 -1.89 -11.61
N SER A 596 10.61 -3.18 -11.51
CA SER A 596 9.83 -4.28 -12.08
C SER A 596 8.41 -4.30 -11.50
N GLU A 597 8.27 -4.15 -10.18
CA GLU A 597 6.96 -4.17 -9.54
C GLU A 597 6.11 -2.94 -9.89
N ILE A 598 6.74 -1.77 -10.02
CA ILE A 598 6.08 -0.56 -10.54
C ILE A 598 5.54 -0.82 -11.95
N HIS A 599 6.22 -1.58 -12.82
CA HIS A 599 5.71 -1.89 -14.17
C HIS A 599 4.54 -2.85 -14.15
N THR A 600 4.58 -3.84 -13.26
CA THR A 600 3.53 -4.85 -13.08
C THR A 600 2.25 -4.24 -12.54
N GLN A 601 2.33 -3.30 -11.58
CA GLN A 601 1.17 -2.75 -10.89
C GLN A 601 0.70 -1.40 -11.46
N PRO A 602 -0.53 -1.30 -11.99
CA PRO A 602 -1.01 -0.06 -12.64
C PRO A 602 -1.15 1.12 -11.67
N ALA A 603 -1.52 0.89 -10.42
CA ALA A 603 -1.65 1.94 -9.41
C ALA A 603 -0.29 2.61 -9.09
N LEU A 604 0.78 1.81 -9.03
CA LEU A 604 2.14 2.32 -8.82
C LEU A 604 2.63 3.14 -10.02
N ARG A 605 2.28 2.73 -11.25
CA ARG A 605 2.61 3.51 -12.46
C ARG A 605 1.98 4.89 -12.45
N GLU A 606 0.75 5.02 -11.99
CA GLU A 606 0.10 6.33 -11.89
C GLU A 606 0.83 7.24 -10.89
N ILE A 607 1.21 6.67 -9.74
CA ILE A 607 1.96 7.39 -8.70
C ILE A 607 3.31 7.90 -9.23
N VAL A 608 4.04 7.08 -9.99
CA VAL A 608 5.36 7.42 -10.55
C VAL A 608 5.24 8.34 -11.76
N SER A 609 4.26 8.12 -12.64
CA SER A 609 4.08 8.94 -13.85
C SER A 609 3.66 10.39 -13.56
N SER A 610 3.07 10.65 -12.38
CA SER A 610 2.85 12.02 -11.89
C SER A 610 4.13 12.80 -11.63
N ILE A 611 5.29 12.13 -11.53
CA ILE A 611 6.58 12.76 -11.27
C ILE A 611 7.25 13.08 -12.60
N GLY A 612 7.30 14.36 -12.96
CA GLY A 612 7.90 14.82 -14.21
C GLY A 612 9.40 14.53 -14.35
N VAL A 613 10.07 14.12 -13.28
CA VAL A 613 11.53 13.90 -13.20
C VAL A 613 11.93 12.44 -13.45
N LEU A 614 10.99 11.49 -13.39
CA LEU A 614 11.24 10.06 -13.63
C LEU A 614 10.84 9.63 -15.07
N PRO A 615 11.36 8.48 -15.55
CA PRO A 615 10.96 7.93 -16.85
C PRO A 615 9.44 7.66 -16.91
N ARG A 616 8.83 7.90 -18.07
CA ARG A 616 7.43 7.51 -18.29
C ARG A 616 7.37 6.01 -18.51
N THR A 617 6.61 5.31 -17.69
CA THR A 617 6.39 3.87 -17.82
C THR A 617 5.41 3.63 -18.98
N VAL A 618 5.94 3.29 -20.16
CA VAL A 618 5.12 2.95 -21.33
C VAL A 618 4.77 1.47 -21.26
N VAL A 619 3.48 1.15 -21.40
CA VAL A 619 3.00 -0.24 -21.48
C VAL A 619 3.31 -0.79 -22.87
N SER A 620 4.55 -1.17 -23.14
CA SER A 620 4.88 -2.02 -24.27
C SER A 620 4.88 -3.47 -23.79
N GLY A 621 3.95 -4.27 -24.32
CA GLY A 621 3.64 -5.60 -23.82
C GLY A 621 4.86 -6.50 -23.63
N GLY A 622 4.98 -7.09 -22.43
CA GLY A 622 5.81 -8.26 -22.16
C GLY A 622 7.33 -8.11 -22.22
N SER A 623 7.88 -6.98 -22.67
CA SER A 623 9.33 -6.76 -22.66
C SER A 623 9.79 -6.21 -21.31
N VAL A 624 10.82 -6.82 -20.73
CA VAL A 624 11.55 -6.28 -19.58
C VAL A 624 11.95 -4.83 -19.88
N PRO A 625 11.67 -3.86 -18.99
CA PRO A 625 12.12 -2.48 -19.18
C PRO A 625 13.64 -2.45 -19.35
N SER A 626 14.13 -1.90 -20.47
CA SER A 626 15.57 -1.74 -20.69
C SER A 626 16.20 -0.68 -19.80
N ASP A 627 15.39 0.26 -19.32
CA ASP A 627 15.84 1.45 -18.62
C ASP A 627 15.69 1.29 -17.10
N THR A 628 16.57 1.97 -16.36
CA THR A 628 16.54 2.01 -14.89
C THR A 628 15.57 3.08 -14.38
N ILE A 629 15.12 2.94 -13.12
CA ILE A 629 14.22 3.92 -12.47
C ILE A 629 14.80 5.34 -12.44
N PHE A 630 16.13 5.48 -12.43
CA PHE A 630 16.84 6.75 -12.41
C PHE A 630 17.29 7.27 -13.78
N ALA A 631 16.95 6.61 -14.90
CA ALA A 631 17.48 6.93 -16.22
C ALA A 631 17.28 8.41 -16.62
N LYS A 632 16.08 8.95 -16.38
CA LYS A 632 15.76 10.36 -16.68
C LYS A 632 16.52 11.35 -15.79
N LEU A 633 16.62 11.06 -14.49
CA LEU A 633 17.42 11.88 -13.56
C LEU A 633 18.89 11.90 -13.96
N THR A 634 19.44 10.72 -14.31
CA THR A 634 20.81 10.56 -14.79
C THR A 634 21.05 11.43 -16.03
N SER A 635 20.14 11.38 -17.01
CA SER A 635 20.20 12.24 -18.21
C SER A 635 20.18 13.73 -17.89
N GLN A 636 19.35 14.17 -16.92
CA GLN A 636 19.30 15.58 -16.53
C GLN A 636 20.59 16.04 -15.84
N TYR A 637 21.19 15.21 -14.98
CA TYR A 637 22.48 15.49 -14.38
C TYR A 637 23.62 15.48 -15.41
N ASP A 638 23.64 14.55 -16.37
CA ASP A 638 24.60 14.54 -17.48
C ASP A 638 24.45 15.78 -18.38
N GLY A 639 23.22 16.31 -18.52
CA GLY A 639 22.96 17.61 -19.15
C GLY A 639 23.63 18.77 -18.42
N LEU A 640 23.57 18.80 -17.08
CA LEU A 640 24.28 19.80 -16.27
C LEU A 640 25.79 19.66 -16.39
N VAL A 641 26.32 18.43 -16.42
CA VAL A 641 27.75 18.18 -16.64
C VAL A 641 28.20 18.77 -17.98
N SER A 642 27.45 18.48 -19.06
CA SER A 642 27.77 18.99 -20.40
C SER A 642 27.73 20.51 -20.44
N ARG A 643 26.67 21.13 -19.90
CA ARG A 643 26.54 22.59 -19.79
C ARG A 643 27.68 23.21 -18.98
N ALA A 644 28.11 22.59 -17.89
CA ALA A 644 29.21 23.10 -17.07
C ALA A 644 30.55 23.04 -17.82
N GLN A 645 30.80 21.99 -18.61
CA GLN A 645 31.97 21.93 -19.50
C GLN A 645 31.94 23.05 -20.53
N ASP A 646 30.78 23.29 -21.15
CA ASP A 646 30.60 24.35 -22.15
C ASP A 646 30.90 25.73 -21.56
N LEU A 647 30.40 26.01 -20.36
CA LEU A 647 30.67 27.25 -19.65
C LEU A 647 32.15 27.41 -19.27
N ILE A 648 32.83 26.33 -18.86
CA ILE A 648 34.27 26.37 -18.58
C ILE A 648 35.04 26.73 -19.84
N VAL A 649 34.74 26.07 -20.97
CA VAL A 649 35.39 26.34 -22.26
C VAL A 649 35.15 27.80 -22.67
N GLN A 650 33.89 28.26 -22.64
CA GLN A 650 33.52 29.62 -23.02
C GLN A 650 34.19 30.67 -22.12
N GLN A 651 34.24 30.43 -20.81
CA GLN A 651 34.89 31.34 -19.87
C GLN A 651 36.38 31.47 -20.17
N VAL A 652 37.11 30.36 -20.27
CA VAL A 652 38.55 30.36 -20.52
C VAL A 652 38.85 31.01 -21.88
N CYS A 653 38.13 30.64 -22.95
CA CYS A 653 38.33 31.23 -24.26
C CYS A 653 38.05 32.74 -24.25
N SER A 654 36.90 33.17 -23.71
CA SER A 654 36.53 34.59 -23.72
C SER A 654 37.51 35.48 -22.95
N GLU A 655 38.05 35.02 -21.83
CA GLU A 655 39.03 35.78 -21.05
C GLU A 655 40.37 35.91 -21.77
N VAL A 656 40.87 34.81 -22.35
CA VAL A 656 42.12 34.81 -23.09
C VAL A 656 42.01 35.65 -24.37
N GLU A 657 40.90 35.52 -25.10
CA GLU A 657 40.60 36.35 -26.28
C GLU A 657 40.49 37.84 -25.94
N ASN A 658 39.84 38.18 -24.82
CA ASN A 658 39.77 39.56 -24.34
C ASN A 658 41.17 40.12 -24.02
N GLY A 659 42.04 39.32 -23.40
CA GLY A 659 43.44 39.70 -23.13
C GLY A 659 44.26 39.87 -24.41
N LEU A 660 43.97 39.08 -25.44
CA LEU A 660 44.65 39.15 -26.74
C LEU A 660 44.28 40.39 -27.57
N ARG A 661 43.17 41.09 -27.28
CA ARG A 661 42.80 42.30 -28.04
C ARG A 661 43.89 43.38 -28.03
N ALA A 662 44.50 43.63 -26.88
CA ALA A 662 45.59 44.60 -26.77
C ALA A 662 46.79 44.20 -27.62
N HIS A 663 47.11 42.89 -27.64
CA HIS A 663 48.18 42.33 -28.47
C HIS A 663 47.90 42.51 -29.98
N PHE A 664 46.65 42.28 -30.40
CA PHE A 664 46.25 42.45 -31.80
C PHE A 664 46.23 43.92 -32.25
N MET A 665 45.93 44.87 -31.34
CA MET A 665 45.98 46.31 -31.65
C MET A 665 47.42 46.83 -31.75
N VAL A 666 48.29 46.47 -30.79
CA VAL A 666 49.69 46.93 -30.78
C VAL A 666 50.50 46.35 -31.95
N SER A 667 50.20 45.12 -32.36
CA SER A 667 50.87 44.49 -33.50
C SER A 667 50.67 45.22 -34.83
N ALA A 668 49.66 46.09 -34.95
CA ALA A 668 49.37 46.82 -36.20
C ALA A 668 50.22 48.09 -36.40
N ASP A 669 50.75 48.70 -35.33
CA ASP A 669 51.36 50.05 -35.37
C ASP A 669 52.90 50.06 -35.21
N ASP A 670 53.54 48.92 -34.99
CA ASP A 670 54.96 48.86 -34.61
C ASP A 670 55.90 48.65 -35.82
N GLU A 671 56.13 49.71 -36.60
CA GLU A 671 57.12 49.75 -37.70
C GLU A 671 58.58 49.98 -37.22
N THR A 672 58.86 50.02 -35.91
CA THR A 672 60.18 50.41 -35.41
C THR A 672 60.84 49.38 -34.50
N VAL A 673 61.42 48.32 -35.08
CA VAL A 673 62.57 47.65 -34.43
C VAL A 673 63.65 47.32 -35.44
N THR A 674 64.77 48.04 -35.28
CA THR A 674 66.07 47.76 -35.88
C THR A 674 66.82 46.73 -35.03
N ASN A 675 67.61 45.88 -35.71
CA ASN A 675 68.68 45.02 -35.17
C ASN A 675 68.30 43.85 -34.23
N GLY A 676 68.30 42.63 -34.80
CA GLY A 676 69.16 41.53 -34.34
C GLY A 676 68.79 40.72 -33.08
N GLU A 677 67.98 41.23 -32.15
CA GLU A 677 67.57 40.47 -30.95
C GLU A 677 66.05 40.28 -30.89
N PHE A 678 65.64 39.01 -30.79
CA PHE A 678 64.25 38.58 -30.75
C PHE A 678 63.57 39.02 -29.44
N SER A 679 62.91 40.18 -29.43
CA SER A 679 62.09 40.59 -28.29
C SER A 679 60.66 40.04 -28.42
N LEU A 680 60.28 39.10 -27.55
CA LEU A 680 58.90 38.64 -27.38
C LEU A 680 57.97 39.81 -27.01
N SER A 681 56.77 39.86 -27.58
CA SER A 681 55.79 40.90 -27.30
C SER A 681 55.36 40.85 -25.83
N GLN A 682 55.64 41.91 -25.07
CA GLN A 682 55.29 41.99 -23.64
C GLN A 682 53.77 41.92 -23.41
N THR A 683 52.97 42.28 -24.42
CA THR A 683 51.50 42.24 -24.34
C THR A 683 50.93 40.82 -24.47
N LEU A 684 51.73 39.83 -24.90
CA LEU A 684 51.32 38.42 -25.03
C LEU A 684 51.48 37.63 -23.73
N LEU A 685 52.40 38.05 -22.85
CA LEU A 685 52.71 37.33 -21.61
C LEU A 685 51.51 37.22 -20.67
N GLY A 686 50.68 38.26 -20.59
CA GLY A 686 49.47 38.28 -19.76
C GLY A 686 48.45 37.20 -20.15
N PRO A 687 47.99 37.15 -21.42
CA PRO A 687 47.10 36.10 -21.91
C PRO A 687 47.66 34.68 -21.76
N ILE A 688 48.94 34.46 -22.02
CA ILE A 688 49.60 33.15 -21.87
C ILE A 688 49.62 32.73 -20.39
N ALA A 689 50.01 33.64 -19.50
CA ALA A 689 50.00 33.39 -18.06
C ALA A 689 48.58 33.04 -17.58
N LEU A 690 47.55 33.75 -18.07
CA LEU A 690 46.16 33.48 -17.72
C LEU A 690 45.70 32.08 -18.18
N LEU A 691 45.98 31.69 -19.43
CA LEU A 691 45.67 30.35 -19.90
C LEU A 691 46.41 29.28 -19.09
N SER A 692 47.70 29.49 -18.82
CA SER A 692 48.51 28.55 -18.03
C SER A 692 47.96 28.37 -16.61
N ALA A 693 47.49 29.45 -15.97
CA ALA A 693 46.87 29.41 -14.65
C ALA A 693 45.55 28.63 -14.65
N HIS A 694 44.70 28.86 -15.66
CA HIS A 694 43.46 28.10 -15.85
C HIS A 694 43.74 26.61 -16.07
N LEU A 695 44.67 26.25 -16.95
CA LEU A 695 45.03 24.87 -17.24
C LEU A 695 45.67 24.17 -16.04
N ALA A 696 46.56 24.85 -15.30
CA ALA A 696 47.16 24.31 -14.08
C ALA A 696 46.10 24.00 -13.01
N TYR A 697 45.10 24.88 -12.86
CA TYR A 697 43.98 24.65 -11.96
C TYR A 697 43.09 23.49 -12.44
N LEU A 698 42.68 23.49 -13.71
CA LEU A 698 41.87 22.39 -14.29
C LEU A 698 42.57 21.04 -14.14
N ARG A 699 43.89 20.99 -14.34
CA ARG A 699 44.72 19.80 -14.11
C ARG A 699 44.66 19.35 -12.66
N SER A 700 44.69 20.27 -11.71
CA SER A 700 44.66 19.92 -10.29
C SER A 700 43.33 19.33 -9.85
N VAL A 701 42.23 19.60 -10.57
CA VAL A 701 40.86 19.28 -10.12
C VAL A 701 40.18 18.19 -10.95
N LEU A 702 40.40 18.15 -12.27
CA LEU A 702 39.66 17.27 -13.18
C LEU A 702 40.39 15.94 -13.44
N PRO A 703 39.66 14.81 -13.56
CA PRO A 703 40.24 13.55 -14.05
C PRO A 703 40.79 13.68 -15.47
N SER A 704 41.82 12.89 -15.80
CA SER A 704 42.56 12.96 -17.07
C SER A 704 41.67 12.91 -18.33
N VAL A 705 40.63 12.07 -18.36
CA VAL A 705 39.70 11.94 -19.50
C VAL A 705 38.89 13.22 -19.70
N MET A 706 38.37 13.79 -18.61
CA MET A 706 37.60 15.04 -18.65
C MET A 706 38.49 16.22 -19.01
N LEU A 707 39.68 16.30 -18.41
CA LEU A 707 40.68 17.31 -18.70
C LEU A 707 41.06 17.29 -20.19
N SER A 708 41.32 16.11 -20.76
CA SER A 708 41.68 15.98 -22.18
C SER A 708 40.57 16.49 -23.11
N SER A 709 39.31 16.21 -22.79
CA SER A 709 38.16 16.67 -23.58
C SER A 709 38.01 18.19 -23.51
N VAL A 710 38.03 18.76 -22.31
CA VAL A 710 37.90 20.21 -22.08
C VAL A 710 39.09 20.97 -22.70
N TYR A 711 40.31 20.50 -22.49
CA TYR A 711 41.52 21.09 -23.06
C TYR A 711 41.47 21.16 -24.59
N ARG A 712 41.12 20.04 -25.25
CA ARG A 712 41.00 20.00 -26.71
C ARG A 712 40.04 21.08 -27.22
N ARG A 713 38.86 21.20 -26.59
CA ARG A 713 37.85 22.21 -26.96
C ARG A 713 38.34 23.65 -26.75
N ILE A 714 38.99 23.93 -25.62
CA ILE A 714 39.58 25.25 -25.32
C ILE A 714 40.59 25.62 -26.40
N VAL A 715 41.54 24.72 -26.68
CA VAL A 715 42.63 25.00 -27.63
C VAL A 715 42.11 25.10 -29.05
N THR A 716 41.20 24.23 -29.49
CA THR A 716 40.66 24.35 -30.85
C THR A 716 40.01 25.72 -31.07
N ASN A 717 39.20 26.19 -30.11
CA ASN A 717 38.60 27.53 -30.20
C ASN A 717 39.65 28.66 -30.19
N LEU A 718 40.64 28.59 -29.30
CA LEU A 718 41.70 29.60 -29.22
C LEU A 718 42.59 29.61 -30.47
N SER A 719 42.97 28.43 -30.98
CA SER A 719 43.79 28.28 -32.18
C SER A 719 43.10 28.88 -33.40
N GLU A 720 41.79 28.66 -33.54
CA GLU A 720 40.98 29.22 -34.61
C GLU A 720 40.85 30.74 -34.47
N HIS A 721 40.59 31.25 -33.26
CA HIS A 721 40.52 32.69 -33.00
C HIS A 721 41.83 33.41 -33.33
N ILE A 722 42.96 32.86 -32.87
CA ILE A 722 44.30 33.42 -33.10
C ILE A 722 44.62 33.43 -34.60
N LEU A 723 44.41 32.32 -35.29
CA LEU A 723 44.65 32.21 -36.74
C LEU A 723 43.81 33.22 -37.54
N GLN A 724 42.52 33.32 -37.21
CA GLN A 724 41.61 34.25 -37.87
C GLN A 724 42.01 35.71 -37.65
N ARG A 725 42.29 36.11 -36.40
CA ARG A 725 42.55 37.52 -36.06
C ARG A 725 43.95 37.99 -36.41
N GLN A 726 44.98 37.16 -36.23
CA GLN A 726 46.36 37.57 -36.49
C GLN A 726 46.78 37.44 -37.95
N VAL A 727 46.16 36.54 -38.73
CA VAL A 727 46.56 36.28 -40.11
C VAL A 727 45.44 36.59 -41.08
N LEU A 728 44.31 35.88 -41.01
CA LEU A 728 43.29 35.96 -42.05
C LEU A 728 42.57 37.31 -42.13
N TYR A 729 42.43 38.03 -41.01
CA TYR A 729 41.74 39.33 -40.93
C TYR A 729 42.66 40.54 -40.74
N ARG A 730 43.97 40.32 -40.58
CA ARG A 730 44.95 41.40 -40.33
C ARG A 730 45.36 42.15 -41.61
N GLY A 731 45.26 41.51 -42.77
CA GLY A 731 45.75 42.05 -44.04
C GLY A 731 47.17 41.60 -44.34
N LYS A 732 48.01 42.46 -44.93
CA LYS A 732 49.39 42.12 -45.31
C LYS A 732 50.35 42.18 -44.11
N PHE A 733 51.31 41.27 -44.04
CA PHE A 733 52.33 41.25 -42.98
C PHE A 733 53.72 40.89 -43.51
N SER A 734 54.76 41.40 -42.86
CA SER A 734 56.14 41.22 -43.30
C SER A 734 56.72 39.83 -42.96
N ARG A 735 57.88 39.50 -43.55
CA ARG A 735 58.63 38.27 -43.21
C ARG A 735 59.04 38.24 -41.74
N ALA A 736 59.53 39.38 -41.23
CA ALA A 736 59.96 39.50 -39.84
C ALA A 736 58.78 39.34 -38.88
N GLU A 737 57.61 39.89 -39.21
CA GLU A 737 56.37 39.68 -38.45
C GLU A 737 55.92 38.23 -38.44
N GLY A 738 55.93 37.54 -39.58
CA GLY A 738 55.50 36.14 -39.60
C GLY A 738 56.46 35.21 -38.84
N ARG A 739 57.76 35.51 -38.81
CA ARG A 739 58.70 34.80 -37.92
C ARG A 739 58.41 35.05 -36.44
N ARG A 740 58.06 36.30 -36.07
CA ARG A 740 57.63 36.64 -34.70
C ARG A 740 56.35 35.89 -34.32
N MET A 741 55.33 35.91 -35.19
CA MET A 741 54.07 35.16 -34.98
C MET A 741 54.33 33.66 -34.77
N CYS A 742 55.24 33.07 -35.56
CA CYS A 742 55.60 31.66 -35.41
C CYS A 742 56.17 31.36 -34.02
N THR A 743 57.15 32.16 -33.56
CA THR A 743 57.71 32.01 -32.21
C THR A 743 56.68 32.24 -31.09
N GLU A 744 55.74 33.16 -31.30
CA GLU A 744 54.65 33.43 -30.36
C GLU A 744 53.66 32.26 -30.29
N TRP A 745 53.38 31.59 -31.41
CA TRP A 745 52.47 30.44 -31.47
C TRP A 745 53.10 29.19 -30.86
N GLU A 746 54.39 28.95 -31.09
CA GLU A 746 55.14 27.90 -30.40
C GLU A 746 55.14 28.11 -28.87
N LEU A 747 55.22 29.37 -28.42
CA LEU A 747 55.15 29.71 -27.00
C LEU A 747 53.80 29.33 -26.35
N TRP A 748 52.68 29.46 -27.07
CA TRP A 748 51.38 28.99 -26.58
C TRP A 748 51.35 27.48 -26.32
N VAL A 749 51.95 26.71 -27.24
CA VAL A 749 52.02 25.25 -27.14
C VAL A 749 52.92 24.84 -25.98
N GLU A 750 54.09 25.47 -25.85
CA GLU A 750 55.03 25.19 -24.76
C GLU A 750 54.42 25.58 -23.39
N ALA A 751 53.72 26.71 -23.30
CA ALA A 751 53.02 27.11 -22.09
C ALA A 751 51.90 26.13 -21.70
N CYS A 752 51.14 25.63 -22.67
CA CYS A 752 50.14 24.58 -22.44
C CYS A 752 50.79 23.28 -21.95
N HIS A 753 51.92 22.88 -22.56
CA HIS A 753 52.66 21.69 -22.17
C HIS A 753 53.17 21.78 -20.73
N MET A 754 53.80 22.90 -20.37
CA MET A 754 54.28 23.16 -19.02
C MET A 754 53.16 23.21 -17.98
N ALA A 755 52.00 23.79 -18.31
CA ALA A 755 50.86 23.89 -17.40
C ALA A 755 50.17 22.54 -17.14
N LEU A 756 50.10 21.67 -18.16
CA LEU A 756 49.46 20.35 -18.07
C LEU A 756 50.40 19.25 -17.56
N GLY A 757 51.72 19.41 -17.74
CA GLY A 757 52.71 18.37 -17.45
C GLY A 757 52.42 17.04 -18.16
N ASP A 758 52.86 15.93 -17.57
CA ASP A 758 52.71 14.58 -18.16
C ASP A 758 51.37 13.88 -17.82
N VAL A 759 50.35 14.64 -17.37
CA VAL A 759 49.06 14.07 -16.90
C VAL A 759 48.22 13.46 -18.05
N LEU A 760 48.42 13.92 -19.29
CA LEU A 760 47.74 13.39 -20.46
C LEU A 760 48.49 12.18 -21.01
N THR A 761 47.83 11.02 -21.04
CA THR A 761 48.39 9.76 -21.57
C THR A 761 48.73 9.90 -23.06
N GLY A 762 50.01 10.02 -23.40
CA GLY A 762 50.49 10.28 -24.77
C GLY A 762 51.44 11.47 -24.91
N GLY A 763 51.87 12.09 -23.80
CA GLY A 763 52.98 13.05 -23.78
C GLY A 763 52.72 14.32 -24.59
N ARG A 764 53.80 14.94 -25.10
CA ARG A 764 53.79 16.22 -25.81
C ARG A 764 52.86 16.22 -27.03
N GLU A 765 52.78 15.12 -27.77
CA GLU A 765 51.97 14.99 -28.99
C GLU A 765 50.47 15.23 -28.74
N ARG A 766 49.93 14.81 -27.59
CA ARG A 766 48.52 15.06 -27.25
C ARG A 766 48.23 16.51 -26.89
N VAL A 767 49.22 17.21 -26.34
CA VAL A 767 49.12 18.65 -26.05
C VAL A 767 49.22 19.44 -27.35
N GLU A 768 50.10 19.03 -28.26
CA GLU A 768 50.36 19.66 -29.56
C GLU A 768 49.24 19.43 -30.58
N SER A 769 48.60 18.26 -30.58
CA SER A 769 47.61 17.88 -31.61
C SER A 769 46.49 18.91 -31.85
N PRO A 770 45.85 19.49 -30.82
CA PRO A 770 44.83 20.52 -31.03
C PRO A 770 45.37 21.84 -31.62
N TRP A 771 46.69 22.07 -31.58
CA TRP A 771 47.38 23.23 -32.15
C TRP A 771 47.89 23.01 -33.58
N PHE A 772 47.80 21.80 -34.15
CA PHE A 772 48.41 21.48 -35.46
C PHE A 772 48.01 22.43 -36.58
N LYS A 773 46.75 22.85 -36.66
CA LYS A 773 46.30 23.87 -37.62
C LYS A 773 47.05 25.19 -37.47
N LEU A 774 47.27 25.64 -36.24
CA LEU A 774 48.01 26.88 -35.98
C LEU A 774 49.50 26.70 -36.27
N LEU A 775 50.08 25.54 -35.93
CA LEU A 775 51.50 25.23 -36.18
C LEU A 775 51.81 25.07 -37.68
N GLU A 776 50.91 24.45 -38.45
CA GLU A 776 51.02 24.39 -39.91
C GLU A 776 50.97 25.80 -40.52
N ALA A 777 50.05 26.64 -40.05
CA ALA A 777 50.00 28.05 -40.44
C ALA A 777 51.28 28.78 -40.03
N ALA A 778 51.87 28.45 -38.88
CA ALA A 778 53.10 29.06 -38.38
C ALA A 778 54.25 28.81 -39.35
N LYS A 779 54.38 27.56 -39.82
CA LYS A 779 55.38 27.17 -40.81
C LYS A 779 55.18 27.94 -42.11
N LEU A 780 53.97 27.96 -42.66
CA LEU A 780 53.63 28.72 -43.87
C LEU A 780 53.96 30.22 -43.71
N VAL A 781 53.58 30.80 -42.57
CA VAL A 781 53.84 32.20 -42.23
C VAL A 781 55.32 32.44 -41.94
N ALA A 782 56.15 31.48 -41.57
CA ALA A 782 57.58 31.70 -41.34
C ALA A 782 58.47 31.43 -42.58
N MET A 783 57.92 30.75 -43.59
CA MET A 783 58.64 30.30 -44.79
C MET A 783 59.23 31.45 -45.60
N ASP A 784 60.37 31.16 -46.23
CA ASP A 784 61.05 32.07 -47.14
C ASP A 784 60.40 32.03 -48.52
N MET A 785 60.08 33.19 -49.09
CA MET A 785 59.44 33.29 -50.42
C MET A 785 60.35 32.79 -51.54
N GLU A 786 61.66 32.78 -51.31
CA GLU A 786 62.66 32.31 -52.27
C GLU A 786 62.94 30.80 -52.18
N SER A 787 62.39 30.12 -51.16
CA SER A 787 62.55 28.68 -50.98
C SER A 787 61.83 27.90 -52.06
N ASP A 788 62.46 26.83 -52.56
CA ASP A 788 61.84 25.91 -53.52
C ASP A 788 60.56 25.27 -52.95
N ALA A 789 60.50 25.04 -51.64
CA ALA A 789 59.31 24.54 -50.96
C ALA A 789 58.15 25.55 -51.01
N TRP A 790 58.42 26.86 -50.87
CA TRP A 790 57.39 27.90 -50.99
C TRP A 790 56.82 27.95 -52.40
N ARG A 791 57.67 27.92 -53.43
CA ARG A 791 57.23 27.92 -54.84
C ARG A 791 56.40 26.69 -55.18
N GLN A 792 56.79 25.51 -54.69
CA GLN A 792 56.05 24.26 -54.89
C GLN A 792 54.67 24.30 -54.24
N ILE A 793 54.56 24.81 -53.00
CA ILE A 793 53.26 24.90 -52.31
C ILE A 793 52.37 25.97 -52.93
N VAL A 794 52.93 27.13 -53.31
CA VAL A 794 52.17 28.19 -53.99
C VAL A 794 51.62 27.69 -55.33
N ASP A 795 52.45 27.06 -56.17
CA ASP A 795 52.01 26.49 -57.45
C ASP A 795 50.98 25.36 -57.27
N ALA A 796 51.17 24.49 -56.27
CA ALA A 796 50.20 23.46 -55.91
C ALA A 796 48.86 24.06 -55.46
N THR A 797 48.88 25.18 -54.74
CA THR A 797 47.69 25.81 -54.15
C THR A 797 46.93 26.67 -55.16
N THR A 798 47.62 27.47 -55.99
CA THR A 798 46.99 28.41 -56.94
C THR A 798 46.54 27.77 -58.25
N ASN A 799 47.00 26.56 -58.59
CA ASN A 799 46.64 25.90 -59.84
C ASN A 799 45.34 25.06 -59.71
N PRO A 800 44.21 25.49 -60.31
CA PRO A 800 42.92 24.81 -60.15
C PRO A 800 42.85 23.41 -60.80
N GLN A 801 43.86 23.00 -61.58
CA GLN A 801 43.90 21.70 -62.27
C GLN A 801 44.54 20.56 -61.47
N LYS A 802 45.11 20.83 -60.28
CA LYS A 802 45.72 19.80 -59.42
C LYS A 802 44.68 19.18 -58.49
N ASP A 803 44.58 17.84 -58.53
CA ASP A 803 43.71 17.02 -57.68
C ASP A 803 43.96 17.26 -56.18
N ALA A 804 42.90 17.20 -55.38
CA ALA A 804 42.97 17.42 -53.93
C ALA A 804 43.95 16.46 -53.23
N GLN A 805 43.99 15.19 -53.64
CA GLN A 805 44.91 14.18 -53.09
C GLN A 805 46.39 14.48 -53.39
N VAL A 806 46.68 15.08 -54.55
CA VAL A 806 48.04 15.48 -54.93
C VAL A 806 48.47 16.70 -54.13
N TRP A 807 47.54 17.62 -53.88
CA TRP A 807 47.77 18.78 -53.02
C TRP A 807 48.05 18.36 -51.56
N GLU A 808 47.20 17.50 -50.98
CA GLU A 808 47.38 16.98 -49.61
C GLU A 808 48.71 16.25 -49.44
N LYS A 809 49.10 15.42 -50.41
CA LYS A 809 50.40 14.74 -50.40
C LYS A 809 51.57 15.72 -50.44
N THR A 810 51.47 16.76 -51.27
CA THR A 810 52.50 17.80 -51.38
C THR A 810 52.64 18.59 -50.07
N MET A 811 51.52 18.88 -49.40
CA MET A 811 51.52 19.53 -48.08
C MET A 811 52.13 18.63 -47.00
N MET A 812 51.76 17.36 -46.97
CA MET A 812 52.34 16.37 -46.04
C MET A 812 53.84 16.17 -46.26
N ASP A 813 54.31 16.05 -47.50
CA ASP A 813 55.73 15.83 -47.82
C ASP A 813 56.61 17.04 -47.45
N LEU A 814 56.07 18.27 -47.53
CA LEU A 814 56.85 19.50 -47.32
C LEU A 814 56.71 20.09 -45.90
N LEU A 815 55.56 19.94 -45.24
CA LEU A 815 55.28 20.52 -43.92
C LEU A 815 55.11 19.46 -42.82
N GLY A 816 54.96 18.19 -43.20
CA GLY A 816 54.71 17.05 -42.31
C GLY A 816 53.26 16.96 -41.81
N GLN A 817 52.39 17.91 -42.17
CA GLN A 817 51.02 18.09 -41.67
C GLN A 817 50.14 18.74 -42.76
N CYS A 818 48.83 18.47 -42.76
CA CYS A 818 47.86 19.01 -43.72
C CYS A 818 46.45 19.10 -43.10
N ASP A 819 46.27 19.99 -42.13
CA ASP A 819 45.00 20.23 -41.42
C ASP A 819 44.29 21.53 -41.84
N ILE A 820 44.98 22.46 -42.52
CA ILE A 820 44.40 23.71 -43.02
C ILE A 820 43.76 23.47 -44.40
N PRO A 821 42.54 23.98 -44.67
CA PRO A 821 41.94 23.85 -46.00
C PRO A 821 42.70 24.69 -47.04
N ARG A 822 42.75 24.18 -48.27
CA ARG A 822 43.41 24.84 -49.42
C ARG A 822 43.02 26.30 -49.62
N SER A 823 41.78 26.68 -49.29
CA SER A 823 41.29 28.06 -49.35
C SER A 823 41.98 28.99 -48.35
N ASP A 824 42.27 28.52 -47.14
CA ASP A 824 42.89 29.32 -46.10
C ASP A 824 44.41 29.41 -46.34
N VAL A 825 45.03 28.35 -46.86
CA VAL A 825 46.42 28.39 -47.35
C VAL A 825 46.58 29.44 -48.46
N ALA A 826 45.64 29.50 -49.41
CA ALA A 826 45.64 30.54 -50.45
C ALA A 826 45.54 31.96 -49.86
N ARG A 827 44.67 32.16 -48.86
CA ARG A 827 44.54 33.44 -48.16
C ARG A 827 45.81 33.83 -47.39
N ILE A 828 46.47 32.89 -46.75
CA ILE A 828 47.76 33.11 -46.08
C ILE A 828 48.81 33.60 -47.09
N PHE A 829 48.82 33.04 -48.31
CA PHE A 829 49.68 33.52 -49.38
C PHE A 829 49.32 34.91 -49.89
N ASP A 830 48.03 35.22 -50.02
CA ASP A 830 47.57 36.56 -50.42
C ASP A 830 47.92 37.63 -49.38
N CYS A 831 47.93 37.30 -48.09
CA CYS A 831 48.42 38.17 -47.03
C CYS A 831 49.96 38.34 -47.02
N ARG A 832 50.70 37.42 -47.66
CA ARG A 832 52.17 37.43 -47.76
C ARG A 832 52.71 38.13 -48.99
N ARG A 833 51.91 38.21 -50.06
CA ARG A 833 52.17 38.98 -51.29
C ARG A 833 51.79 40.44 -51.10
#